data_AF-A0A4U9VU53-F1
#
_entry.id   AF-A0A4U9VU53-F1
#
_cell.length_a   1.000
_cell.length_b   1.000
_cell.length_c   1.000
_cell.angle_alpha   90.00
_cell.angle_beta   90.00
_cell.angle_gamma   90.00
#
_symmetry.space_group_name_H-M   'P 1'
#
loop_
_entity.id
_entity.type
_entity.pdbx_description
1 polymer ?
#
loop_
_entity_poly.entity_id
_entity_poly.type
_entity_poly.pdbx_seq_one_letter_code
_entity_poly.pdbx_strand_id
1 'polypeptide(L)'
;MTYSNHSSTTDLSTRMGKNNSSLRMNLSPLYFAGLLAFGCVSVANAAIVADAGQASSPAVNAGANGSTVVNINAAGKGGVSHNIFNQFNVDKNGVVLNNSVDGANSQLAGSLAGNANLSGGAASVILNEVNSNRANVLNGMVEVAGQQAQVIIANPAGITCSGCGFINAGRATLTTGTAQIADGAIQGYKTEKGSIVINGNGLNSGDSNYTDLIARSVAINAGVWAKDLKVTTGRNNVNADNTQATALASALGRPGVGIDVAALGGMYAGKITLVGTESGVGVRNAGTIAASTSDLVMDVNGVLDNRSGTLSAAHANKLNTAGTINNTRGKITGGNGGITINTHKNRLTNTNGNIAAIGSVSINSGQLNNTNGMVQSSSQVTIDTNGQLLTNTGRNNDTGIYSTLGMTLKTGQLNNNNGLITTSGNSTIISGALDNRNGQIFAFGSSSSDLSMTVGGTLDNRGGEIAAQHQVNLSTSSTLNNSANGKMSAGDDFKLTTNKAALNNTNGLIESAGALDINSGLLTNRTGSLQATKMLNVNTNGSNLINESGQISAMGDIQLANINAMDNRDGSVSGEGKLLLRANSLDNRTGGLTLDKGNDVRINNVLNNNYGVIRSALGSTELYASTVNNNAGLLGGQEVHVHTDTLRNDEGLIFAEKTAEIKAATLYNRNSGNFWSSDGRAYRYAGGHSGGHYQHGRSEHDR
;
A
#
# COMPACT_ATOMS: atom_id res chain seq x y z
N MET A 1 -32.25 32.87 47.14
CA MET A 1 -33.35 32.10 47.74
C MET A 1 -32.84 30.69 47.98
N THR A 2 -32.80 30.28 49.26
CA THR A 2 -32.97 28.92 49.84
C THR A 2 -32.28 27.71 49.19
N TYR A 3 -31.60 26.78 49.87
CA TYR A 3 -30.94 26.65 51.19
C TYR A 3 -30.14 25.34 51.10
N SER A 4 -28.92 25.33 51.65
CA SER A 4 -27.95 24.21 51.63
C SER A 4 -28.19 23.16 52.72
N ASN A 5 -27.69 21.94 52.50
CA ASN A 5 -27.25 20.93 53.50
C ASN A 5 -26.63 19.74 52.74
N HIS A 6 -25.62 19.00 53.19
CA HIS A 6 -24.45 19.21 54.04
C HIS A 6 -23.52 18.00 53.75
N SER A 7 -22.21 18.20 53.69
CA SER A 7 -21.19 17.20 53.33
C SER A 7 -20.94 16.16 54.43
N SER A 8 -20.58 14.92 54.08
CA SER A 8 -19.32 14.26 54.52
C SER A 8 -19.13 12.83 53.96
N THR A 9 -17.91 12.58 53.50
CA THR A 9 -17.24 11.29 53.16
C THR A 9 -17.03 10.44 54.44
N THR A 10 -16.75 9.14 54.48
CA THR A 10 -15.99 8.20 53.63
C THR A 10 -16.19 6.78 54.20
N ASP A 11 -16.02 5.75 53.35
CA ASP A 11 -15.11 4.60 53.54
C ASP A 11 -15.64 3.17 53.31
N LEU A 12 -14.73 2.39 52.71
CA LEU A 12 -14.82 1.09 52.04
C LEU A 12 -15.12 -0.11 52.95
N SER A 13 -15.81 -1.12 52.38
CA SER A 13 -15.21 -2.44 52.03
C SER A 13 -16.28 -3.52 51.80
N THR A 14 -16.35 -4.04 50.57
CA THR A 14 -17.21 -5.17 50.20
C THR A 14 -16.44 -6.49 50.21
N ARG A 15 -17.14 -7.49 50.74
CA ARG A 15 -16.72 -8.85 51.10
C ARG A 15 -16.22 -9.72 49.94
N MET A 16 -15.31 -10.62 50.35
CA MET A 16 -14.74 -11.77 49.64
C MET A 16 -15.78 -12.81 49.20
N GLY A 17 -15.53 -13.43 48.04
CA GLY A 17 -16.11 -14.68 47.59
C GLY A 17 -15.23 -15.32 46.52
N LYS A 18 -14.48 -16.36 46.91
CA LYS A 18 -13.50 -17.11 46.11
C LYS A 18 -14.13 -17.73 44.85
N ASN A 19 -13.48 -17.57 43.71
CA ASN A 19 -13.50 -18.56 42.63
C ASN A 19 -12.07 -18.77 42.13
N ASN A 20 -11.66 -20.03 42.11
CA ASN A 20 -10.36 -20.50 41.66
C ASN A 20 -10.12 -20.16 40.19
N SER A 21 -9.22 -19.21 39.94
CA SER A 21 -8.55 -19.05 38.65
C SER A 21 -7.06 -19.21 38.88
N SER A 22 -6.52 -20.37 38.50
CA SER A 22 -5.08 -20.55 38.37
C SER A 22 -4.57 -19.56 37.34
N LEU A 23 -3.94 -18.49 37.80
CA LEU A 23 -3.24 -17.52 36.97
C LEU A 23 -2.00 -18.23 36.37
N ARG A 24 -2.18 -18.95 35.26
CA ARG A 24 -1.06 -19.36 34.42
C ARG A 24 -0.56 -18.11 33.71
N MET A 25 0.31 -17.35 34.38
CA MET A 25 1.22 -16.45 33.68
C MET A 25 2.09 -17.32 32.77
N ASN A 26 1.77 -17.34 31.48
CA ASN A 26 2.73 -17.77 30.48
C ASN A 26 3.84 -16.70 30.44
N LEU A 27 4.88 -16.86 31.27
CA LEU A 27 6.18 -16.27 30.98
C LEU A 27 6.66 -16.91 29.67
N SER A 28 6.56 -16.16 28.59
CA SER A 28 7.26 -16.45 27.34
C SER A 28 8.76 -16.48 27.60
N PRO A 29 9.53 -17.44 27.03
CA PRO A 29 10.95 -17.53 27.29
C PRO A 29 11.68 -16.36 26.58
N LEU A 30 11.95 -15.31 27.34
CA LEU A 30 13.02 -14.34 27.08
C LEU A 30 14.36 -15.05 27.36
N TYR A 31 14.85 -15.80 26.37
CA TYR A 31 16.21 -16.31 26.27
C TYR A 31 16.56 -16.16 24.78
N PHE A 32 17.51 -15.36 24.31
CA PHE A 32 18.93 -15.37 24.66
C PHE A 32 19.56 -14.09 24.07
N ALA A 33 19.60 -13.00 24.82
CA ALA A 33 20.36 -11.81 24.45
C ALA A 33 20.69 -11.01 25.72
N GLY A 34 21.96 -11.06 26.14
CA GLY A 34 22.46 -10.31 27.29
C GLY A 34 22.86 -11.18 28.47
N LEU A 35 23.95 -11.94 28.32
CA LEU A 35 24.92 -12.26 29.38
C LEU A 35 26.07 -13.07 28.75
N LEU A 36 26.94 -12.38 28.02
CA LEU A 36 28.33 -12.77 27.76
C LEU A 36 29.19 -11.52 27.51
N ALA A 37 28.86 -10.42 28.18
CA ALA A 37 29.77 -9.28 28.32
C ALA A 37 30.53 -9.47 29.63
N PHE A 38 31.86 -9.56 29.54
CA PHE A 38 32.82 -9.84 30.62
C PHE A 38 32.92 -11.29 31.13
N GLY A 39 32.99 -12.24 30.19
CA GLY A 39 33.80 -13.44 30.41
C GLY A 39 35.18 -13.18 29.81
N CYS A 40 36.22 -13.13 30.65
CA CYS A 40 37.61 -13.10 30.20
C CYS A 40 37.84 -14.39 29.39
N VAL A 41 37.71 -14.31 28.07
CA VAL A 41 38.16 -15.39 27.19
C VAL A 41 39.67 -15.35 27.28
N SER A 42 40.26 -16.28 28.02
CA SER A 42 41.66 -16.61 27.84
C SER A 42 41.88 -16.82 26.35
N VAL A 43 42.70 -15.97 25.74
CA VAL A 43 43.14 -16.13 24.35
C VAL A 43 43.73 -17.53 24.20
N ALA A 44 42.94 -18.46 23.67
CA ALA A 44 43.48 -19.67 23.11
C ALA A 44 44.47 -19.21 22.03
N ASN A 45 45.75 -19.58 22.18
CA ASN A 45 46.80 -19.16 21.26
C ASN A 45 46.29 -19.25 19.82
N ALA A 46 46.31 -18.11 19.11
CA ALA A 46 45.99 -18.05 17.71
C ALA A 46 47.04 -18.90 16.98
N ALA A 47 46.58 -20.05 16.47
CA ALA A 47 47.43 -21.02 15.82
C ALA A 47 46.66 -21.66 14.68
N ILE A 48 47.31 -21.72 13.52
CA ILE A 48 46.92 -22.57 12.41
C ILE A 48 47.67 -23.88 12.59
N VAL A 49 46.94 -24.97 12.74
CA VAL A 49 47.49 -26.29 13.07
C VAL A 49 46.94 -27.28 12.07
N ALA A 50 47.81 -27.78 11.19
CA ALA A 50 47.48 -28.85 10.25
C ALA A 50 47.07 -30.12 11.01
N ASP A 51 46.14 -30.88 10.45
CA ASP A 51 45.70 -32.15 11.05
C ASP A 51 46.72 -33.26 10.74
N ALA A 52 47.78 -33.40 11.54
CA ALA A 52 48.89 -34.32 11.24
C ALA A 52 48.49 -35.80 11.02
N GLY A 53 47.25 -36.19 11.35
CA GLY A 53 46.69 -37.52 11.07
C GLY A 53 46.03 -37.70 9.70
N GLN A 54 45.96 -36.65 8.86
CA GLN A 54 45.30 -36.67 7.56
C GLN A 54 46.30 -36.65 6.39
N ALA A 55 45.95 -37.30 5.28
CA ALA A 55 46.76 -37.29 4.05
C ALA A 55 46.82 -35.91 3.39
N SER A 56 45.87 -35.03 3.69
CA SER A 56 45.69 -33.71 3.09
C SER A 56 46.13 -32.59 4.03
N SER A 57 47.22 -32.79 4.75
CA SER A 57 47.72 -31.84 5.75
C SER A 57 48.80 -30.94 5.16
N PRO A 58 48.57 -29.62 5.09
CA PRO A 58 49.53 -28.71 4.49
C PRO A 58 50.72 -28.44 5.41
N ALA A 59 51.80 -27.93 4.83
CA ALA A 59 52.91 -27.41 5.62
C ALA A 59 52.58 -25.98 6.10
N VAL A 60 52.66 -25.77 7.42
CA VAL A 60 52.40 -24.48 8.08
C VAL A 60 53.72 -23.94 8.61
N ASN A 61 54.13 -22.78 8.10
CA ASN A 61 55.42 -22.16 8.37
C ASN A 61 55.23 -20.75 8.94
N ALA A 62 56.24 -20.26 9.67
CA ALA A 62 56.31 -18.85 10.02
C ALA A 62 56.64 -18.00 8.78
N GLY A 63 55.86 -16.95 8.54
CA GLY A 63 56.12 -15.95 7.51
C GLY A 63 56.94 -14.77 8.03
N ALA A 64 57.38 -13.89 7.12
CA ALA A 64 57.96 -12.62 7.55
C ALA A 64 56.92 -11.76 8.29
N ASN A 65 57.39 -10.82 9.11
CA ASN A 65 56.56 -9.87 9.87
C ASN A 65 55.54 -10.52 10.83
N GLY A 66 55.72 -11.79 11.19
CA GLY A 66 54.87 -12.49 12.15
C GLY A 66 53.57 -13.04 11.56
N SER A 67 53.41 -13.04 10.24
CA SER A 67 52.32 -13.72 9.54
C SER A 67 52.54 -15.25 9.52
N THR A 68 51.50 -16.01 9.21
CA THR A 68 51.61 -17.46 8.97
C THR A 68 51.60 -17.76 7.47
N VAL A 69 52.45 -18.67 6.99
CA VAL A 69 52.45 -19.12 5.58
C VAL A 69 52.04 -20.59 5.51
N VAL A 70 50.99 -20.87 4.77
CA VAL A 70 50.52 -22.23 4.47
C VAL A 70 50.95 -22.58 3.05
N ASN A 71 51.89 -23.52 2.92
CA ASN A 71 52.16 -24.16 1.65
C ASN A 71 51.05 -25.18 1.40
N ILE A 72 50.06 -24.76 0.61
CA ILE A 72 48.89 -25.57 0.28
C ILE A 72 49.29 -26.87 -0.42
N ASN A 73 48.43 -27.88 -0.34
CA ASN A 73 48.64 -29.15 -1.04
C ASN A 73 48.52 -29.01 -2.55
N ALA A 74 49.02 -30.00 -3.29
CA ALA A 74 48.82 -30.11 -4.73
C ALA A 74 47.33 -30.05 -5.08
N ALA A 75 46.98 -29.37 -6.17
CA ALA A 75 45.62 -29.36 -6.68
C ALA A 75 45.25 -30.73 -7.27
N GLY A 76 44.03 -31.20 -6.99
CA GLY A 76 43.44 -32.35 -7.67
C GLY A 76 43.08 -32.05 -9.13
N LYS A 77 42.57 -33.05 -9.86
CA LYS A 77 42.17 -32.92 -11.28
C LYS A 77 41.14 -31.81 -11.53
N GLY A 78 40.25 -31.54 -10.57
CA GLY A 78 39.27 -30.45 -10.63
C GLY A 78 39.78 -29.11 -10.10
N GLY A 79 41.08 -28.96 -9.86
CA GLY A 79 41.72 -27.69 -9.46
C GLY A 79 41.62 -27.34 -7.97
N VAL A 80 41.03 -28.22 -7.15
CA VAL A 80 40.93 -28.04 -5.69
C VAL A 80 42.19 -28.49 -5.00
N SER A 81 42.85 -27.58 -4.28
CA SER A 81 43.80 -27.90 -3.21
C SER A 81 43.03 -28.08 -1.91
N HIS A 82 42.98 -29.31 -1.38
CA HIS A 82 42.30 -29.65 -0.14
C HIS A 82 43.28 -29.68 1.03
N ASN A 83 43.04 -28.85 2.04
CA ASN A 83 43.93 -28.61 3.17
C ASN A 83 43.13 -28.83 4.46
N ILE A 84 43.52 -29.84 5.25
CA ILE A 84 42.80 -30.23 6.47
C ILE A 84 43.57 -29.78 7.72
N PHE A 85 42.85 -29.11 8.61
CA PHE A 85 43.38 -28.52 9.84
C PHE A 85 42.64 -29.04 11.07
N ASN A 86 43.35 -29.19 12.18
CA ASN A 86 42.71 -29.34 13.49
C ASN A 86 42.25 -27.97 14.03
N GLN A 87 42.96 -26.90 13.68
CA GLN A 87 42.63 -25.52 14.04
C GLN A 87 43.03 -24.56 12.92
N PHE A 88 42.15 -23.65 12.51
CA PHE A 88 42.45 -22.61 11.52
C PHE A 88 42.09 -21.23 12.10
N ASN A 89 42.86 -20.80 13.10
CA ASN A 89 42.67 -19.48 13.72
C ASN A 89 43.68 -18.49 13.14
N VAL A 90 43.18 -17.42 12.54
CA VAL A 90 43.99 -16.36 11.93
C VAL A 90 44.11 -15.22 12.92
N ASP A 91 45.33 -14.81 13.25
CA ASP A 91 45.57 -13.65 14.11
C ASP A 91 45.56 -12.34 13.30
N LYS A 92 45.88 -11.23 13.98
CA LYS A 92 45.92 -9.90 13.37
C LYS A 92 47.01 -9.71 12.29
N ASN A 93 48.05 -10.55 12.29
CA ASN A 93 49.12 -10.50 11.29
C ASN A 93 48.73 -11.23 10.01
N GLY A 94 47.67 -12.05 10.07
CA GLY A 94 47.08 -12.71 8.91
C GLY A 94 47.80 -14.00 8.50
N VAL A 95 47.28 -14.62 7.44
CA VAL A 95 47.80 -15.86 6.86
C VAL A 95 47.94 -15.72 5.35
N VAL A 96 49.00 -16.31 4.81
CA VAL A 96 49.26 -16.41 3.37
C VAL A 96 49.10 -17.86 2.94
N LEU A 97 48.21 -18.09 1.99
CA LEU A 97 48.05 -19.34 1.26
C LEU A 97 48.99 -19.28 0.05
N ASN A 98 50.10 -20.02 0.10
CA ASN A 98 51.12 -19.99 -0.96
C ASN A 98 50.67 -20.81 -2.18
N ASN A 99 50.00 -20.15 -3.12
CA ASN A 99 49.54 -20.70 -4.39
C ASN A 99 50.48 -20.36 -5.55
N SER A 100 51.76 -20.06 -5.26
CA SER A 100 52.73 -19.73 -6.31
C SER A 100 53.57 -20.94 -6.71
N VAL A 101 53.71 -21.16 -8.02
CA VAL A 101 54.59 -22.19 -8.59
C VAL A 101 56.04 -21.72 -8.56
N ASP A 102 56.29 -20.48 -8.99
CA ASP A 102 57.65 -19.93 -9.20
C ASP A 102 58.10 -18.94 -8.11
N GLY A 103 57.27 -18.72 -7.09
CA GLY A 103 57.47 -17.70 -6.04
C GLY A 103 56.62 -16.45 -6.27
N ALA A 104 56.37 -15.69 -5.21
CA ALA A 104 55.49 -14.52 -5.25
C ALA A 104 55.85 -13.50 -4.18
N ASN A 105 55.48 -12.25 -4.39
CA ASN A 105 55.55 -11.21 -3.36
C ASN A 105 54.18 -11.11 -2.68
N SER A 106 54.12 -11.55 -1.43
CA SER A 106 52.96 -11.44 -0.56
C SER A 106 52.95 -10.08 0.14
N GLN A 107 51.76 -9.52 0.28
CA GLN A 107 51.50 -8.30 1.05
C GLN A 107 51.72 -8.51 2.55
N LEU A 108 51.42 -9.70 3.07
CA LEU A 108 51.55 -10.03 4.50
C LEU A 108 52.93 -10.60 4.88
N ALA A 109 53.53 -11.44 4.02
CA ALA A 109 54.76 -12.19 4.32
C ALA A 109 55.98 -11.79 3.46
N GLY A 110 55.86 -10.79 2.58
CA GLY A 110 56.96 -10.36 1.72
C GLY A 110 57.30 -11.37 0.63
N SER A 111 58.58 -11.48 0.27
CA SER A 111 59.02 -12.41 -0.78
C SER A 111 58.93 -13.86 -0.32
N LEU A 112 58.23 -14.69 -1.10
CA LEU A 112 58.03 -16.11 -0.84
C LEU A 112 58.58 -16.95 -1.99
N ALA A 113 59.24 -18.06 -1.64
CA ALA A 113 59.61 -19.08 -2.60
C ALA A 113 58.38 -19.81 -3.16
N GLY A 114 58.52 -20.41 -4.34
CA GLY A 114 57.50 -21.27 -4.93
C GLY A 114 57.13 -22.43 -4.00
N ASN A 115 55.85 -22.78 -3.99
CA ASN A 115 55.34 -23.91 -3.24
C ASN A 115 55.66 -25.21 -4.00
N ALA A 116 56.59 -26.00 -3.45
CA ALA A 116 57.04 -27.27 -4.03
C ALA A 116 55.91 -28.30 -4.27
N ASN A 117 54.78 -28.17 -3.58
CA ASN A 117 53.62 -29.03 -3.79
C ASN A 117 52.87 -28.75 -5.11
N LEU A 118 53.15 -27.63 -5.78
CA LEU A 118 52.41 -27.16 -6.96
C LEU A 118 53.12 -27.49 -8.29
N SER A 119 53.89 -28.58 -8.34
CA SER A 119 54.54 -29.04 -9.58
C SER A 119 53.56 -29.35 -10.71
N GLY A 120 52.28 -29.58 -10.39
CA GLY A 120 51.17 -29.77 -11.34
C GLY A 120 50.43 -28.48 -11.73
N GLY A 121 50.88 -27.32 -11.26
CA GLY A 121 50.23 -26.01 -11.47
C GLY A 121 49.56 -25.47 -10.21
N ALA A 122 49.24 -24.18 -10.24
CA ALA A 122 48.53 -23.50 -9.16
C ALA A 122 47.08 -23.99 -9.03
N ALA A 123 46.55 -23.96 -7.81
CA ALA A 123 45.16 -24.31 -7.54
C ALA A 123 44.21 -23.21 -8.01
N SER A 124 43.04 -23.59 -8.53
CA SER A 124 41.94 -22.66 -8.80
C SER A 124 41.03 -22.47 -7.59
N VAL A 125 41.00 -23.46 -6.69
CA VAL A 125 40.25 -23.44 -5.43
C VAL A 125 41.14 -23.94 -4.29
N ILE A 126 41.19 -23.19 -3.19
CA ILE A 126 41.89 -23.56 -1.96
C ILE A 126 40.85 -23.81 -0.88
N LEU A 127 40.61 -25.09 -0.56
CA LEU A 127 39.72 -25.51 0.51
C LEU A 127 40.52 -25.70 1.80
N ASN A 128 40.21 -24.88 2.81
CA ASN A 128 40.72 -24.99 4.17
C ASN A 128 39.61 -25.56 5.05
N GLU A 129 39.67 -26.86 5.32
CA GLU A 129 38.67 -27.57 6.10
C GLU A 129 39.16 -27.85 7.52
N VAL A 130 38.32 -27.57 8.51
CA VAL A 130 38.65 -27.82 9.92
C VAL A 130 37.93 -29.07 10.41
N ASN A 131 38.74 -30.08 10.74
CA ASN A 131 38.29 -31.36 11.28
C ASN A 131 38.39 -31.36 12.82
N SER A 132 37.66 -30.45 13.46
CA SER A 132 37.55 -30.43 14.92
C SER A 132 36.19 -29.89 15.37
N ASN A 133 35.91 -29.99 16.66
CA ASN A 133 34.69 -29.47 17.26
C ASN A 133 34.80 -28.01 17.75
N ARG A 134 35.92 -27.33 17.44
CA ARG A 134 36.21 -25.96 17.88
C ARG A 134 35.94 -24.99 16.75
N ALA A 135 35.23 -23.90 17.05
CA ALA A 135 34.98 -22.83 16.08
C ALA A 135 36.28 -22.10 15.70
N ASN A 136 36.34 -21.60 14.46
CA ASN A 136 37.43 -20.75 14.00
C ASN A 136 37.27 -19.32 14.56
N VAL A 137 38.40 -18.67 14.82
CA VAL A 137 38.49 -17.24 15.08
C VAL A 137 39.43 -16.63 14.04
N LEU A 138 38.89 -15.72 13.22
CA LEU A 138 39.60 -15.02 12.16
C LEU A 138 39.70 -13.54 12.53
N ASN A 139 40.91 -13.07 12.86
CA ASN A 139 41.18 -11.71 13.32
C ASN A 139 42.08 -10.90 12.37
N GLY A 140 42.34 -11.42 11.17
CA GLY A 140 43.19 -10.76 10.17
C GLY A 140 42.96 -11.29 8.76
N MET A 141 43.79 -10.82 7.83
CA MET A 141 43.62 -11.07 6.40
C MET A 141 44.08 -12.48 6.00
N VAL A 142 43.39 -13.06 5.02
CA VAL A 142 43.77 -14.29 4.32
C VAL A 142 44.18 -13.93 2.90
N GLU A 143 45.47 -14.06 2.61
CA GLU A 143 46.04 -13.72 1.31
C GLU A 143 46.30 -14.97 0.46
N VAL A 144 46.00 -14.90 -0.84
CA VAL A 144 46.52 -15.88 -1.82
C VAL A 144 47.77 -15.31 -2.49
N ALA A 145 48.94 -15.87 -2.21
CA ALA A 145 50.17 -15.50 -2.89
C ALA A 145 50.30 -16.25 -4.22
N GLY A 146 50.67 -15.56 -5.29
CA GLY A 146 50.76 -16.12 -6.65
C GLY A 146 49.45 -16.02 -7.42
N GLN A 147 49.08 -17.09 -8.12
CA GLN A 147 47.88 -17.09 -8.96
C GLN A 147 46.61 -16.95 -8.10
N GLN A 148 45.71 -16.05 -8.51
CA GLN A 148 44.41 -15.85 -7.86
C GLN A 148 43.60 -17.14 -7.84
N ALA A 149 42.97 -17.42 -6.70
CA ALA A 149 42.12 -18.60 -6.49
C ALA A 149 40.83 -18.25 -5.72
N GLN A 150 39.87 -19.17 -5.70
CA GLN A 150 38.80 -19.17 -4.70
C GLN A 150 39.37 -19.65 -3.35
N VAL A 151 38.99 -18.99 -2.27
CA VAL A 151 39.34 -19.42 -0.91
C VAL A 151 38.07 -19.85 -0.19
N ILE A 152 38.08 -21.08 0.34
CA ILE A 152 36.99 -21.63 1.16
C ILE A 152 37.56 -21.91 2.55
N ILE A 153 36.89 -21.42 3.59
CA ILE A 153 37.14 -21.77 4.99
C ILE A 153 35.90 -22.50 5.49
N ALA A 154 36.02 -23.81 5.68
CA ALA A 154 34.93 -24.69 6.09
C ALA A 154 35.14 -25.19 7.52
N ASN A 155 34.24 -24.80 8.43
CA ASN A 155 34.25 -25.30 9.81
C ASN A 155 32.82 -25.52 10.34
N PRO A 156 32.32 -26.77 10.40
CA PRO A 156 31.00 -27.09 10.93
C PRO A 156 30.76 -26.74 12.41
N ALA A 157 31.80 -26.49 13.20
CA ALA A 157 31.67 -26.02 14.58
C ALA A 157 31.34 -24.52 14.68
N GLY A 158 31.59 -23.74 13.63
CA GLY A 158 31.33 -22.30 13.56
C GLY A 158 32.55 -21.47 13.18
N ILE A 159 32.31 -20.22 12.79
CA ILE A 159 33.36 -19.26 12.40
C ILE A 159 33.04 -17.90 13.03
N THR A 160 34.00 -17.32 13.71
CA THR A 160 33.94 -15.92 14.18
C THR A 160 34.94 -15.09 13.40
N CYS A 161 34.50 -13.97 12.84
CA CYS A 161 35.34 -12.99 12.17
C CYS A 161 35.32 -11.67 12.97
N SER A 162 36.50 -11.13 13.26
CA SER A 162 36.67 -9.84 13.92
C SER A 162 37.85 -9.08 13.32
N GLY A 163 37.62 -8.40 12.20
CA GLY A 163 38.68 -7.77 11.39
C GLY A 163 39.31 -8.73 10.38
N CYS A 164 38.59 -9.78 9.99
CA CYS A 164 39.06 -10.68 8.95
C CYS A 164 38.80 -10.11 7.55
N GLY A 165 39.47 -10.67 6.55
CA GLY A 165 39.28 -10.30 5.16
C GLY A 165 40.09 -11.14 4.21
N PHE A 166 40.00 -10.82 2.92
CA PHE A 166 40.66 -11.60 1.87
C PHE A 166 41.45 -10.70 0.93
N ILE A 167 42.65 -11.15 0.54
CA ILE A 167 43.53 -10.49 -0.41
C ILE A 167 43.78 -11.46 -1.57
N ASN A 168 43.60 -10.99 -2.80
CA ASN A 168 43.80 -11.78 -4.01
C ASN A 168 42.97 -13.09 -4.07
N ALA A 169 41.81 -13.12 -3.41
CA ALA A 169 40.84 -14.20 -3.55
C ALA A 169 39.75 -13.77 -4.55
N GLY A 170 39.61 -14.48 -5.68
CA GLY A 170 38.57 -14.16 -6.68
C GLY A 170 37.15 -14.37 -6.14
N ARG A 171 37.00 -15.36 -5.26
CA ARG A 171 35.81 -15.65 -4.45
C ARG A 171 36.26 -16.05 -3.04
N ALA A 172 35.58 -15.54 -2.04
CA ALA A 172 35.79 -15.90 -0.65
C ALA A 172 34.54 -16.56 -0.07
N THR A 173 34.67 -17.76 0.50
CA THR A 173 33.57 -18.50 1.10
C THR A 173 33.89 -18.84 2.55
N LEU A 174 33.10 -18.32 3.48
CA LEU A 174 33.06 -18.79 4.87
C LEU A 174 31.86 -19.72 5.00
N THR A 175 32.09 -20.97 5.41
CA THR A 175 31.02 -21.96 5.51
C THR A 175 31.08 -22.80 6.78
N THR A 176 29.92 -23.07 7.39
CA THR A 176 29.77 -24.12 8.41
C THR A 176 29.19 -25.40 7.81
N GLY A 177 28.97 -25.43 6.50
CA GLY A 177 28.67 -26.65 5.78
C GLY A 177 29.91 -27.49 5.53
N THR A 178 29.73 -28.81 5.54
CA THR A 178 30.75 -29.74 5.06
C THR A 178 30.85 -29.63 3.54
N ALA A 179 32.06 -29.41 3.02
CA ALA A 179 32.29 -29.35 1.58
C ALA A 179 32.07 -30.73 0.93
N GLN A 180 31.37 -30.75 -0.20
CA GLN A 180 31.14 -31.97 -0.98
C GLN A 180 32.06 -31.94 -2.19
N ILE A 181 32.96 -32.92 -2.30
CA ILE A 181 33.98 -32.99 -3.36
C ILE A 181 33.73 -34.24 -4.19
N ALA A 182 33.73 -34.10 -5.52
CA ALA A 182 33.72 -35.20 -6.47
C ALA A 182 34.66 -34.86 -7.63
N ASP A 183 35.41 -35.85 -8.11
CA ASP A 183 36.40 -35.72 -9.19
C ASP A 183 37.41 -34.57 -9.01
N GLY A 184 37.72 -34.25 -7.74
CA GLY A 184 38.64 -33.17 -7.39
C GLY A 184 38.08 -31.76 -7.55
N ALA A 185 36.76 -31.60 -7.70
CA ALA A 185 36.05 -30.33 -7.77
C ALA A 185 35.02 -30.18 -6.64
N ILE A 186 34.76 -28.94 -6.20
CA ILE A 186 33.69 -28.62 -5.25
C ILE A 186 32.34 -28.78 -5.95
N GLN A 187 31.47 -29.61 -5.38
CA GLN A 187 30.09 -29.81 -5.84
C GLN A 187 29.11 -28.92 -5.08
N GLY A 188 29.40 -28.66 -3.80
CA GLY A 188 28.54 -27.87 -2.93
C GLY A 188 28.91 -27.99 -1.46
N TYR A 189 27.99 -27.55 -0.61
CA TYR A 189 28.13 -27.51 0.83
C TYR A 189 26.88 -28.06 1.49
N LYS A 190 27.04 -29.04 2.38
CA LYS A 190 25.97 -29.56 3.22
C LYS A 190 26.02 -28.91 4.59
N THR A 191 25.07 -28.01 4.85
CA THR A 191 24.98 -27.22 6.07
C THR A 191 23.95 -27.80 7.02
N GLU A 192 24.37 -28.30 8.17
CA GLU A 192 23.47 -28.90 9.18
C GLU A 192 23.47 -28.15 10.52
N LYS A 193 24.56 -27.44 10.84
CA LYS A 193 24.80 -26.75 12.12
C LYS A 193 25.86 -25.65 11.96
N GLY A 194 26.20 -25.01 13.06
CA GLY A 194 27.24 -23.98 13.14
C GLY A 194 26.70 -22.59 12.80
N SER A 195 27.34 -21.58 13.38
CA SER A 195 27.03 -20.17 13.13
C SER A 195 28.26 -19.45 12.60
N ILE A 196 28.03 -18.48 11.72
CA ILE A 196 29.02 -17.45 11.39
C ILE A 196 28.70 -16.20 12.21
N VAL A 197 29.68 -15.64 12.89
CA VAL A 197 29.53 -14.41 13.69
C VAL A 197 30.53 -13.37 13.23
N ILE A 198 30.06 -12.21 12.79
CA ILE A 198 30.88 -11.05 12.41
C ILE A 198 30.83 -10.02 13.54
N ASN A 199 31.97 -9.75 14.17
CA ASN A 199 32.13 -8.89 15.35
C ASN A 199 33.26 -7.87 15.13
N GLY A 200 33.48 -7.01 16.13
CA GLY A 200 34.66 -6.14 16.22
C GLY A 200 34.85 -5.28 14.96
N ASN A 201 35.99 -5.44 14.29
CA ASN A 201 36.33 -4.68 13.08
C ASN A 201 35.64 -5.18 11.80
N GLY A 202 34.75 -6.18 11.90
CA GLY A 202 33.95 -6.64 10.77
C GLY A 202 34.65 -7.61 9.83
N LEU A 203 34.08 -7.77 8.63
CA LEU A 203 34.60 -8.56 7.52
C LEU A 203 34.88 -7.64 6.32
N ASN A 204 36.14 -7.51 5.92
CA ASN A 204 36.53 -6.79 4.71
C ASN A 204 36.82 -7.77 3.55
N SER A 205 35.88 -7.88 2.63
CA SER A 205 35.97 -8.70 1.42
C SER A 205 35.83 -7.85 0.16
N GLY A 206 36.30 -6.60 0.20
CA GLY A 206 36.21 -5.65 -0.91
C GLY A 206 37.03 -6.03 -2.14
N ASP A 207 38.12 -6.79 -1.96
CA ASP A 207 38.99 -7.23 -3.06
C ASP A 207 38.35 -8.38 -3.84
N SER A 208 37.60 -9.25 -3.16
CA SER A 208 36.92 -10.40 -3.77
C SER A 208 35.69 -9.99 -4.59
N ASN A 209 35.53 -10.61 -5.76
CA ASN A 209 34.36 -10.37 -6.62
C ASN A 209 33.08 -10.95 -6.00
N TYR A 210 33.22 -12.10 -5.33
CA TYR A 210 32.12 -12.79 -4.67
C TYR A 210 32.50 -13.15 -3.23
N THR A 211 31.57 -12.91 -2.30
CA THR A 211 31.70 -13.28 -0.90
C THR A 211 30.49 -14.09 -0.47
N ASP A 212 30.72 -15.31 -0.01
CA ASP A 212 29.68 -16.25 0.42
C ASP A 212 29.79 -16.49 1.93
N LEU A 213 28.67 -16.30 2.64
CA LEU A 213 28.48 -16.72 4.03
C LEU A 213 27.43 -17.83 4.05
N ILE A 214 27.86 -19.08 4.28
CA ILE A 214 26.98 -20.24 4.22
C ILE A 214 26.97 -20.91 5.60
N ALA A 215 25.89 -20.79 6.35
CA ALA A 215 25.85 -21.35 7.71
C ALA A 215 24.44 -21.74 8.12
N ARG A 216 24.27 -22.42 9.26
CA ARG A 216 22.91 -22.60 9.77
C ARG A 216 22.32 -21.27 10.24
N SER A 217 23.14 -20.44 10.89
CA SER A 217 22.79 -19.06 11.24
C SER A 217 23.97 -18.11 11.06
N VAL A 218 23.67 -16.84 10.84
CA VAL A 218 24.65 -15.77 10.64
C VAL A 218 24.26 -14.57 11.52
N ALA A 219 25.19 -14.12 12.34
CA ALA A 219 25.05 -12.93 13.17
C ALA A 219 26.03 -11.85 12.70
N ILE A 220 25.52 -10.66 12.37
CA ILE A 220 26.27 -9.51 11.89
C ILE A 220 26.19 -8.41 12.94
N ASN A 221 27.19 -8.34 13.81
CA ASN A 221 27.29 -7.34 14.87
C ASN A 221 28.25 -6.19 14.52
N ALA A 222 28.94 -6.29 13.38
CA ALA A 222 29.85 -5.29 12.82
C ALA A 222 29.66 -5.20 11.29
N GLY A 223 30.45 -4.36 10.61
CA GLY A 223 30.35 -4.18 9.17
C GLY A 223 30.81 -5.39 8.35
N VAL A 224 30.10 -5.69 7.27
CA VAL A 224 30.52 -6.58 6.18
C VAL A 224 30.62 -5.74 4.92
N TRP A 225 31.80 -5.69 4.30
CA TRP A 225 32.05 -4.96 3.05
C TRP A 225 32.44 -5.94 1.94
N ALA A 226 31.72 -5.92 0.82
CA ALA A 226 31.95 -6.84 -0.31
C ALA A 226 31.51 -6.23 -1.65
N LYS A 227 31.84 -6.86 -2.78
CA LYS A 227 31.28 -6.49 -4.10
C LYS A 227 29.94 -7.17 -4.37
N ASP A 228 29.91 -8.50 -4.34
CA ASP A 228 28.69 -9.32 -4.37
C ASP A 228 28.67 -10.20 -3.11
N LEU A 229 27.71 -9.95 -2.22
CA LEU A 229 27.55 -10.68 -0.97
C LEU A 229 26.36 -11.62 -1.07
N LYS A 230 26.59 -12.90 -0.79
CA LYS A 230 25.53 -13.89 -0.63
C LYS A 230 25.57 -14.51 0.75
N VAL A 231 24.43 -14.50 1.43
CA VAL A 231 24.26 -15.10 2.76
C VAL A 231 23.18 -16.16 2.67
N THR A 232 23.56 -17.43 2.88
CA THR A 232 22.65 -18.57 2.79
C THR A 232 22.57 -19.25 4.15
N THR A 233 21.35 -19.30 4.71
CA THR A 233 21.08 -19.76 6.07
C THR A 233 20.05 -20.88 6.15
N GLY A 234 20.07 -21.59 7.29
CA GLY A 234 19.26 -22.78 7.55
C GLY A 234 19.99 -24.09 7.21
N ARG A 235 19.30 -25.21 7.46
CA ARG A 235 19.80 -26.55 7.10
C ARG A 235 19.62 -26.83 5.61
N ASN A 236 20.71 -26.98 4.86
CA ASN A 236 20.72 -26.92 3.39
C ASN A 236 21.77 -27.78 2.69
N ASN A 237 21.47 -28.11 1.43
CA ASN A 237 22.48 -28.31 0.40
C ASN A 237 22.59 -27.04 -0.45
N VAL A 238 23.78 -26.47 -0.52
CA VAL A 238 24.09 -25.28 -1.33
C VAL A 238 25.04 -25.70 -2.44
N ASN A 239 24.79 -25.30 -3.68
CA ASN A 239 25.71 -25.62 -4.79
C ASN A 239 27.02 -24.80 -4.70
N ALA A 240 28.04 -25.21 -5.44
CA ALA A 240 29.41 -24.66 -5.33
C ALA A 240 29.52 -23.13 -5.47
N ASP A 241 28.70 -22.50 -6.33
CA ASP A 241 28.70 -21.06 -6.61
C ASP A 241 27.66 -20.26 -5.81
N ASN A 242 26.94 -20.94 -4.91
CA ASN A 242 25.90 -20.40 -4.05
C ASN A 242 24.80 -19.65 -4.83
N THR A 243 24.35 -20.24 -5.93
CA THR A 243 23.18 -19.75 -6.70
C THR A 243 21.92 -20.54 -6.39
N GLN A 244 22.04 -21.74 -5.83
CA GLN A 244 20.94 -22.62 -5.48
C GLN A 244 21.14 -23.21 -4.09
N ALA A 245 20.10 -23.14 -3.27
CA ALA A 245 20.05 -23.74 -1.95
C ALA A 245 18.76 -24.54 -1.80
N THR A 246 18.88 -25.79 -1.36
CA THR A 246 17.74 -26.68 -1.13
C THR A 246 17.71 -27.10 0.34
N ALA A 247 16.53 -27.00 0.96
CA ALA A 247 16.37 -27.34 2.36
C ALA A 247 16.62 -28.84 2.61
N LEU A 248 17.33 -29.16 3.69
CA LEU A 248 17.42 -30.52 4.21
C LEU A 248 16.16 -30.88 5.00
N ALA A 249 15.80 -32.16 5.04
CA ALA A 249 14.64 -32.65 5.81
C ALA A 249 14.73 -32.24 7.29
N SER A 250 13.62 -31.77 7.85
CA SER A 250 13.57 -31.21 9.21
C SER A 250 13.69 -32.30 10.28
N ALA A 251 14.75 -32.23 11.11
CA ALA A 251 14.85 -32.96 12.37
C ALA A 251 15.46 -32.04 13.44
N LEU A 252 14.65 -31.74 14.47
CA LEU A 252 14.95 -31.10 15.76
C LEU A 252 15.39 -29.61 15.79
N GLY A 253 14.77 -28.86 16.73
CA GLY A 253 15.20 -27.55 17.25
C GLY A 253 15.43 -26.45 16.20
N ARG A 254 14.42 -25.59 16.00
CA ARG A 254 14.51 -24.46 15.05
C ARG A 254 15.36 -23.32 15.62
N PRO A 255 16.35 -22.77 14.89
CA PRO A 255 16.90 -21.47 15.23
C PRO A 255 15.81 -20.41 15.03
N GLY A 256 15.63 -19.50 15.99
CA GLY A 256 14.60 -18.46 15.91
C GLY A 256 14.83 -17.44 14.79
N VAL A 257 16.09 -17.23 14.39
CA VAL A 257 16.53 -16.26 13.37
C VAL A 257 17.68 -16.87 12.57
N GLY A 258 17.63 -16.76 11.24
CA GLY A 258 18.69 -17.23 10.34
C GLY A 258 19.78 -16.19 10.16
N ILE A 259 19.36 -14.96 9.87
CA ILE A 259 20.24 -13.81 9.68
C ILE A 259 19.85 -12.75 10.70
N ASP A 260 20.78 -12.41 11.59
CA ASP A 260 20.58 -11.38 12.62
C ASP A 260 21.58 -10.25 12.43
N VAL A 261 21.10 -9.05 12.10
CA VAL A 261 21.91 -7.84 11.96
C VAL A 261 21.62 -6.91 13.13
N ALA A 262 22.61 -6.71 13.98
CA ALA A 262 22.51 -5.80 15.12
C ALA A 262 22.50 -4.33 14.66
N ALA A 263 22.07 -3.42 15.54
CA ALA A 263 22.05 -1.98 15.25
C ALA A 263 23.45 -1.39 14.97
N LEU A 264 24.50 -1.97 15.55
CA LEU A 264 25.91 -1.60 15.29
C LEU A 264 26.49 -2.33 14.07
N GLY A 265 25.78 -3.34 13.55
CA GLY A 265 26.18 -4.12 12.39
C GLY A 265 25.63 -3.56 11.09
N GLY A 266 26.18 -4.06 9.98
CA GLY A 266 25.62 -3.75 8.67
C GLY A 266 26.27 -4.54 7.54
N MET A 267 25.54 -4.71 6.46
CA MET A 267 26.03 -5.33 5.23
C MET A 267 26.04 -4.28 4.12
N TYR A 268 27.21 -4.06 3.53
CA TYR A 268 27.47 -3.05 2.52
C TYR A 268 28.13 -3.72 1.31
N ALA A 269 27.36 -3.96 0.26
CA ALA A 269 27.91 -4.56 -0.95
C ALA A 269 27.30 -3.97 -2.21
N GLY A 270 27.91 -4.15 -3.38
CA GLY A 270 27.32 -3.75 -4.65
C GLY A 270 25.99 -4.47 -4.91
N LYS A 271 25.98 -5.79 -4.68
CA LYS A 271 24.79 -6.65 -4.70
C LYS A 271 24.71 -7.48 -3.42
N ILE A 272 23.51 -7.69 -2.91
CA ILE A 272 23.28 -8.54 -1.73
C ILE A 272 22.17 -9.56 -2.04
N THR A 273 22.44 -10.84 -1.76
CA THR A 273 21.46 -11.92 -1.83
C THR A 273 21.36 -12.62 -0.48
N LEU A 274 20.17 -12.70 0.11
CA LEU A 274 19.91 -13.32 1.40
C LEU A 274 18.93 -14.47 1.21
N VAL A 275 19.34 -15.68 1.56
CA VAL A 275 18.54 -16.90 1.39
C VAL A 275 18.38 -17.60 2.73
N GLY A 276 17.14 -17.96 3.07
CA GLY A 276 16.79 -18.67 4.29
C GLY A 276 15.80 -19.77 3.96
N THR A 277 16.23 -21.01 4.00
CA THR A 277 15.45 -22.14 3.44
C THR A 277 14.70 -22.95 4.50
N GLU A 278 15.22 -22.97 5.73
CA GLU A 278 14.67 -23.73 6.84
C GLU A 278 13.36 -23.06 7.27
N SER A 279 12.27 -23.83 7.34
CA SER A 279 10.95 -23.27 7.65
C SER A 279 10.93 -22.57 9.01
N GLY A 280 10.46 -21.33 9.03
CA GLY A 280 10.44 -20.42 10.18
C GLY A 280 11.72 -19.59 10.34
N VAL A 281 12.76 -19.85 9.54
CA VAL A 281 14.02 -19.11 9.62
C VAL A 281 13.92 -17.82 8.83
N GLY A 282 13.95 -16.71 9.55
CA GLY A 282 13.77 -15.36 9.02
C GLY A 282 15.01 -14.47 9.13
N VAL A 283 14.80 -13.19 8.88
CA VAL A 283 15.80 -12.13 9.03
C VAL A 283 15.35 -11.16 10.11
N ARG A 284 16.25 -10.85 11.04
CA ARG A 284 16.11 -9.69 11.94
C ARG A 284 17.14 -8.64 11.54
N ASN A 285 16.69 -7.46 11.17
CA ASN A 285 17.54 -6.34 10.82
C ASN A 285 17.22 -5.14 11.72
N ALA A 286 18.14 -4.85 12.65
CA ALA A 286 18.15 -3.62 13.43
C ALA A 286 19.18 -2.60 12.91
N GLY A 287 20.06 -2.99 11.98
CA GLY A 287 21.10 -2.16 11.39
C GLY A 287 20.79 -1.77 9.94
N THR A 288 21.82 -1.77 9.09
CA THR A 288 21.70 -1.43 7.66
C THR A 288 22.11 -2.59 6.76
N ILE A 289 21.26 -2.94 5.80
CA ILE A 289 21.57 -3.84 4.68
C ILE A 289 21.43 -3.01 3.41
N ALA A 290 22.55 -2.68 2.77
CA ALA A 290 22.61 -1.75 1.65
C ALA A 290 23.33 -2.35 0.43
N ALA A 291 22.58 -2.60 -0.64
CA ALA A 291 23.11 -2.90 -1.96
C ALA A 291 23.40 -1.58 -2.72
N SER A 292 24.67 -1.22 -2.88
CA SER A 292 25.12 0.11 -3.29
C SER A 292 25.13 0.34 -4.80
N THR A 293 25.13 -0.71 -5.62
CA THR A 293 25.18 -0.59 -7.09
C THR A 293 24.09 -1.37 -7.83
N SER A 294 23.50 -2.38 -7.17
CA SER A 294 22.58 -3.32 -7.78
C SER A 294 21.44 -3.69 -6.82
N ASP A 295 20.99 -4.93 -6.88
CA ASP A 295 19.82 -5.43 -6.17
C ASP A 295 20.14 -5.89 -4.75
N LEU A 296 19.16 -5.69 -3.86
CA LEU A 296 18.99 -6.50 -2.67
C LEU A 296 17.92 -7.55 -2.97
N VAL A 297 18.29 -8.81 -2.92
CA VAL A 297 17.36 -9.94 -3.09
C VAL A 297 17.28 -10.71 -1.79
N MET A 298 16.06 -10.93 -1.28
CA MET A 298 15.79 -11.73 -0.10
C MET A 298 14.75 -12.79 -0.43
N ASP A 299 15.09 -14.06 -0.18
CA ASP A 299 14.18 -15.19 -0.28
C ASP A 299 14.27 -16.03 1.00
N VAL A 300 13.31 -15.83 1.91
CA VAL A 300 13.34 -16.44 3.25
C VAL A 300 12.04 -17.13 3.62
N ASN A 301 12.16 -18.33 4.17
CA ASN A 301 11.04 -19.16 4.61
C ASN A 301 10.57 -18.80 6.04
N GLY A 302 10.61 -17.53 6.41
CA GLY A 302 10.33 -17.04 7.75
C GLY A 302 9.90 -15.57 7.78
N VAL A 303 9.98 -14.96 8.96
CA VAL A 303 9.64 -13.54 9.16
C VAL A 303 10.77 -12.61 8.72
N LEU A 304 10.43 -11.39 8.31
CA LEU A 304 11.38 -10.29 8.20
C LEU A 304 11.03 -9.23 9.24
N ASP A 305 11.88 -9.06 10.23
CA ASP A 305 11.77 -8.00 11.23
C ASP A 305 12.78 -6.89 10.89
N ASN A 306 12.30 -5.82 10.26
CA ASN A 306 13.06 -4.62 9.90
C ASN A 306 12.70 -3.43 10.81
N ARG A 307 12.33 -3.68 12.06
CA ARG A 307 12.00 -2.60 13.00
C ARG A 307 13.21 -1.71 13.24
N SER A 308 13.08 -0.42 12.92
CA SER A 308 14.17 0.56 13.01
C SER A 308 15.40 0.26 12.15
N GLY A 309 15.36 -0.80 11.34
CA GLY A 309 16.41 -1.16 10.41
C GLY A 309 16.23 -0.47 9.06
N THR A 310 17.27 -0.52 8.25
CA THR A 310 17.26 -0.06 6.85
C THR A 310 17.58 -1.22 5.91
N LEU A 311 16.71 -1.44 4.93
CA LEU A 311 16.97 -2.23 3.73
C LEU A 311 17.01 -1.28 2.54
N SER A 312 18.14 -1.19 1.84
CA SER A 312 18.28 -0.27 0.71
C SER A 312 18.94 -0.95 -0.49
N ALA A 313 18.44 -0.66 -1.69
CA ALA A 313 19.04 -1.10 -2.93
C ALA A 313 19.13 0.05 -3.93
N ALA A 314 20.29 0.20 -4.58
CA ALA A 314 20.50 1.20 -5.62
C ALA A 314 19.72 0.90 -6.91
N HIS A 315 19.43 -0.37 -7.20
CA HIS A 315 18.56 -0.77 -8.31
C HIS A 315 17.21 -1.28 -7.82
N ALA A 316 17.06 -2.56 -7.48
CA ALA A 316 15.81 -3.14 -7.00
C ALA A 316 15.92 -3.78 -5.61
N ASN A 317 14.88 -3.64 -4.81
CA ASN A 317 14.74 -4.34 -3.53
C ASN A 317 13.64 -5.40 -3.66
N LYS A 318 14.01 -6.67 -3.67
CA LYS A 318 13.14 -7.82 -3.94
C LYS A 318 13.04 -8.67 -2.68
N LEU A 319 11.90 -8.61 -2.00
CA LEU A 319 11.66 -9.27 -0.72
C LEU A 319 10.58 -10.36 -0.89
N ASN A 320 10.98 -11.62 -0.83
CA ASN A 320 10.10 -12.78 -0.82
C ASN A 320 10.19 -13.45 0.56
N THR A 321 9.09 -13.43 1.32
CA THR A 321 9.06 -13.98 2.68
C THR A 321 7.86 -14.91 2.87
N ALA A 322 8.08 -16.13 3.38
CA ALA A 322 6.98 -17.05 3.70
C ALA A 322 6.24 -16.68 5.01
N GLY A 323 6.74 -15.69 5.77
CA GLY A 323 6.12 -15.15 6.98
C GLY A 323 5.75 -13.67 6.88
N THR A 324 5.52 -13.05 8.04
CA THR A 324 5.18 -11.63 8.14
C THR A 324 6.38 -10.72 7.96
N ILE A 325 6.15 -9.50 7.46
CA ILE A 325 7.14 -8.42 7.45
C ILE A 325 6.75 -7.35 8.49
N ASN A 326 7.71 -6.93 9.32
CA ASN A 326 7.56 -5.82 10.25
C ASN A 326 8.56 -4.71 9.94
N ASN A 327 8.10 -3.64 9.31
CA ASN A 327 8.83 -2.43 8.98
C ASN A 327 8.47 -1.26 9.93
N THR A 328 8.10 -1.53 11.18
CA THR A 328 7.73 -0.45 12.12
C THR A 328 8.92 0.47 12.38
N ARG A 329 8.78 1.76 12.12
CA ARG A 329 9.90 2.74 12.19
C ARG A 329 11.12 2.35 11.33
N GLY A 330 10.94 1.41 10.40
CA GLY A 330 11.98 0.92 9.50
C GLY A 330 11.92 1.59 8.14
N LYS A 331 12.97 1.37 7.34
CA LYS A 331 13.09 1.88 5.98
C LYS A 331 13.35 0.74 5.01
N ILE A 332 12.57 0.70 3.93
CA ILE A 332 12.77 -0.17 2.76
C ILE A 332 12.82 0.72 1.53
N THR A 333 13.99 0.82 0.89
CA THR A 333 14.18 1.65 -0.29
C THR A 333 14.70 0.89 -1.51
N GLY A 334 14.27 1.33 -2.69
CA GLY A 334 14.74 0.86 -3.99
C GLY A 334 14.98 2.01 -4.97
N GLY A 335 15.95 1.86 -5.87
CA GLY A 335 16.19 2.82 -6.94
C GLY A 335 15.29 2.58 -8.15
N ASN A 336 15.85 2.69 -9.36
CA ASN A 336 15.09 2.62 -10.62
C ASN A 336 14.43 1.24 -10.88
N GLY A 337 14.96 0.17 -10.29
CA GLY A 337 14.38 -1.17 -10.39
C GLY A 337 13.18 -1.39 -9.45
N GLY A 338 12.92 -0.44 -8.55
CA GLY A 338 11.74 -0.45 -7.70
C GLY A 338 11.84 -1.34 -6.46
N ILE A 339 10.68 -1.60 -5.86
CA ILE A 339 10.51 -2.52 -4.74
C ILE A 339 9.48 -3.59 -5.15
N THR A 340 9.80 -4.85 -4.90
CA THR A 340 8.84 -5.95 -4.97
C THR A 340 8.80 -6.66 -3.63
N ILE A 341 7.62 -6.70 -3.00
CA ILE A 341 7.37 -7.40 -1.73
C ILE A 341 6.33 -8.47 -1.98
N ASN A 342 6.66 -9.72 -1.66
CA ASN A 342 5.71 -10.83 -1.61
C ASN A 342 5.78 -11.52 -0.24
N THR A 343 4.66 -11.50 0.47
CA THR A 343 4.53 -12.15 1.79
C THR A 343 3.64 -13.39 1.75
N HIS A 344 3.20 -13.83 0.56
CA HIS A 344 2.33 -15.00 0.37
C HIS A 344 1.07 -14.95 1.26
N LYS A 345 0.36 -13.82 1.23
CA LYS A 345 -0.84 -13.54 2.04
C LYS A 345 -0.61 -13.38 3.55
N ASN A 346 0.64 -13.29 4.01
CA ASN A 346 0.95 -12.92 5.38
C ASN A 346 0.88 -11.40 5.59
N ARG A 347 0.89 -10.98 6.86
CA ARG A 347 0.80 -9.56 7.23
C ARG A 347 2.09 -8.79 6.92
N LEU A 348 1.95 -7.61 6.33
CA LEU A 348 2.97 -6.57 6.23
C LEU A 348 2.59 -5.40 7.15
N THR A 349 3.49 -5.03 8.06
CA THR A 349 3.32 -3.88 8.96
C THR A 349 4.33 -2.80 8.59
N ASN A 350 3.85 -1.61 8.25
CA ASN A 350 4.64 -0.44 7.89
C ASN A 350 4.33 0.76 8.81
N THR A 351 4.00 0.51 10.08
CA THR A 351 3.55 1.58 10.96
C THR A 351 4.69 2.52 11.34
N ASN A 352 4.55 3.83 11.11
CA ASN A 352 5.66 4.79 11.20
C ASN A 352 6.87 4.41 10.34
N GLY A 353 6.69 3.51 9.37
CA GLY A 353 7.73 3.01 8.49
C GLY A 353 7.71 3.70 7.14
N ASN A 354 8.77 3.52 6.37
CA ASN A 354 8.90 4.06 5.03
C ASN A 354 9.20 2.93 4.03
N ILE A 355 8.37 2.80 3.00
CA ILE A 355 8.58 1.97 1.82
C ILE A 355 8.57 2.91 0.61
N ALA A 356 9.74 3.20 0.04
CA ALA A 356 9.85 4.20 -1.03
C ALA A 356 10.80 3.79 -2.15
N ALA A 357 10.40 4.02 -3.40
CA ALA A 357 11.25 3.76 -4.54
C ALA A 357 11.20 4.83 -5.64
N ILE A 358 12.28 4.91 -6.42
CA ILE A 358 12.28 5.70 -7.67
C ILE A 358 11.48 4.94 -8.74
N GLY A 359 11.77 3.64 -8.91
CA GLY A 359 10.96 2.73 -9.72
C GLY A 359 9.66 2.33 -9.03
N SER A 360 8.92 1.40 -9.63
CA SER A 360 7.61 0.97 -9.12
C SER A 360 7.69 0.29 -7.75
N VAL A 361 6.66 0.45 -6.91
CA VAL A 361 6.47 -0.31 -5.68
C VAL A 361 5.34 -1.32 -5.90
N SER A 362 5.65 -2.60 -5.78
CA SER A 362 4.67 -3.70 -5.89
C SER A 362 4.64 -4.49 -4.58
N ILE A 363 3.46 -4.56 -3.96
CA ILE A 363 3.24 -5.25 -2.68
C ILE A 363 2.14 -6.29 -2.87
N ASN A 364 2.50 -7.57 -2.83
CA ASN A 364 1.58 -8.69 -2.69
C ASN A 364 1.61 -9.17 -1.23
N SER A 365 0.51 -8.97 -0.51
CA SER A 365 0.42 -9.32 0.90
C SER A 365 -0.94 -9.84 1.33
N GLY A 366 -1.05 -10.23 2.59
CA GLY A 366 -2.33 -10.33 3.27
C GLY A 366 -2.72 -8.97 3.80
N GLN A 367 -2.95 -8.86 5.10
CA GLN A 367 -3.19 -7.59 5.75
C GLN A 367 -1.98 -6.65 5.58
N LEU A 368 -2.23 -5.42 5.15
CA LEU A 368 -1.25 -4.36 5.12
C LEU A 368 -1.66 -3.27 6.10
N ASN A 369 -0.83 -3.05 7.12
CA ASN A 369 -0.99 -1.93 8.05
C ASN A 369 0.02 -0.83 7.75
N ASN A 370 -0.44 0.27 7.17
CA ASN A 370 0.31 1.49 6.86
C ASN A 370 -0.05 2.65 7.82
N THR A 371 -0.46 2.38 9.06
CA THR A 371 -0.81 3.45 10.02
C THR A 371 0.39 4.34 10.33
N ASN A 372 0.26 5.65 10.06
CA ASN A 372 1.33 6.64 10.11
C ASN A 372 2.57 6.22 9.28
N GLY A 373 2.39 5.36 8.28
CA GLY A 373 3.47 4.90 7.40
C GLY A 373 3.44 5.59 6.04
N MET A 374 4.54 5.48 5.31
CA MET A 374 4.68 5.94 3.93
C MET A 374 4.85 4.74 2.98
N VAL A 375 4.06 4.71 1.91
CA VAL A 375 4.31 3.90 0.72
C VAL A 375 4.38 4.84 -0.49
N GLN A 376 5.55 4.96 -1.11
CA GLN A 376 5.77 5.96 -2.17
C GLN A 376 6.53 5.39 -3.38
N SER A 377 6.13 5.83 -4.57
CA SER A 377 6.82 5.54 -5.82
C SER A 377 6.91 6.79 -6.69
N SER A 378 8.08 7.07 -7.28
CA SER A 378 8.17 8.05 -8.39
C SER A 378 7.66 7.48 -9.72
N SER A 379 7.22 6.22 -9.73
CA SER A 379 6.58 5.52 -10.84
C SER A 379 5.18 5.05 -10.41
N GLN A 380 4.85 3.76 -10.56
CA GLN A 380 3.58 3.17 -10.17
C GLN A 380 3.62 2.59 -8.74
N VAL A 381 2.49 2.63 -8.03
CA VAL A 381 2.24 1.80 -6.83
C VAL A 381 1.19 0.73 -7.15
N THR A 382 1.50 -0.53 -6.87
CA THR A 382 0.55 -1.65 -6.93
C THR A 382 0.49 -2.36 -5.58
N ILE A 383 -0.69 -2.49 -5.00
CA ILE A 383 -0.92 -3.20 -3.73
C ILE A 383 -2.05 -4.20 -3.92
N ASP A 384 -1.78 -5.48 -3.71
CA ASP A 384 -2.78 -6.55 -3.61
C ASP A 384 -2.70 -7.18 -2.22
N THR A 385 -3.77 -7.06 -1.43
CA THR A 385 -3.91 -7.67 -0.10
C THR A 385 -4.63 -9.02 -0.13
N ASN A 386 -4.85 -9.57 -1.34
CA ASN A 386 -5.52 -10.85 -1.57
C ASN A 386 -6.88 -10.95 -0.88
N GLY A 387 -7.65 -9.86 -0.90
CA GLY A 387 -8.97 -9.80 -0.25
C GLY A 387 -8.93 -9.55 1.26
N GLN A 388 -7.78 -9.12 1.82
CA GLN A 388 -7.66 -8.75 3.24
C GLN A 388 -7.68 -7.22 3.43
N LEU A 389 -7.46 -6.78 4.67
CA LEU A 389 -7.52 -5.38 5.07
C LEU A 389 -6.24 -4.61 4.68
N LEU A 390 -6.41 -3.48 4.00
CA LEU A 390 -5.44 -2.40 3.91
C LEU A 390 -5.86 -1.29 4.88
N THR A 391 -5.04 -1.03 5.90
CA THR A 391 -5.18 0.14 6.78
C THR A 391 -4.20 1.20 6.35
N ASN A 392 -4.69 2.35 5.90
CA ASN A 392 -3.93 3.54 5.55
C ASN A 392 -4.48 4.72 6.33
N THR A 393 -3.98 4.91 7.55
CA THR A 393 -4.52 5.92 8.48
C THR A 393 -3.40 6.78 9.02
N GLY A 394 -3.70 7.99 9.44
CA GLY A 394 -2.70 8.95 9.89
C GLY A 394 -2.33 9.86 8.73
N ARG A 395 -2.50 11.16 8.96
CA ARG A 395 -2.23 12.21 7.99
C ARG A 395 -1.29 13.23 8.61
N ASN A 396 -0.02 13.16 8.20
CA ASN A 396 1.00 14.18 8.38
C ASN A 396 1.75 14.35 7.03
N ASN A 397 2.81 15.17 6.99
CA ASN A 397 3.53 15.47 5.75
C ASN A 397 4.23 14.25 5.12
N ASP A 398 4.47 13.18 5.88
CA ASP A 398 5.27 12.02 5.51
C ASP A 398 4.50 10.69 5.67
N THR A 399 3.18 10.71 5.50
CA THR A 399 2.34 9.51 5.67
C THR A 399 1.27 9.39 4.61
N GLY A 400 1.02 8.16 4.14
CA GLY A 400 0.01 7.84 3.15
C GLY A 400 0.56 6.92 2.07
N ILE A 401 -0.17 6.87 0.95
CA ILE A 401 0.21 6.11 -0.25
C ILE A 401 0.29 7.08 -1.43
N TYR A 402 1.45 7.12 -2.10
CA TYR A 402 1.78 8.11 -3.12
C TYR A 402 2.36 7.45 -4.38
N SER A 403 1.92 7.89 -5.56
CA SER A 403 2.52 7.49 -6.83
C SER A 403 2.53 8.61 -7.87
N THR A 404 3.53 8.66 -8.74
CA THR A 404 3.58 9.69 -9.80
C THR A 404 2.93 9.24 -11.10
N LEU A 405 3.11 7.98 -11.53
CA LEU A 405 2.68 7.51 -12.86
C LEU A 405 1.38 6.70 -12.83
N GLY A 406 0.91 6.29 -11.65
CA GLY A 406 -0.37 5.62 -11.49
C GLY A 406 -0.44 4.72 -10.26
N MET A 407 -1.65 4.28 -9.94
CA MET A 407 -1.91 3.48 -8.75
C MET A 407 -2.88 2.34 -9.04
N THR A 408 -2.63 1.18 -8.44
CA THR A 408 -3.59 0.08 -8.39
C THR A 408 -3.66 -0.48 -6.98
N LEU A 409 -4.83 -0.39 -6.35
CA LEU A 409 -5.10 -0.96 -5.03
C LEU A 409 -6.17 -2.05 -5.15
N LYS A 410 -5.86 -3.27 -4.74
CA LYS A 410 -6.80 -4.39 -4.71
C LYS A 410 -6.89 -4.96 -3.30
N THR A 411 -8.05 -4.83 -2.68
CA THR A 411 -8.22 -5.12 -1.25
C THR A 411 -9.56 -5.76 -0.92
N GLY A 412 -9.65 -6.43 0.24
CA GLY A 412 -10.93 -6.85 0.79
C GLY A 412 -11.61 -5.69 1.51
N GLN A 413 -10.87 -4.98 2.34
CA GLN A 413 -11.32 -3.75 2.97
C GLN A 413 -10.23 -2.70 2.83
N LEU A 414 -10.61 -1.47 2.49
CA LEU A 414 -9.74 -0.31 2.47
C LEU A 414 -10.19 0.66 3.56
N ASN A 415 -9.40 0.77 4.62
CA ASN A 415 -9.58 1.77 5.66
C ASN A 415 -8.60 2.92 5.41
N ASN A 416 -9.12 4.01 4.83
CA ASN A 416 -8.42 5.28 4.62
C ASN A 416 -8.91 6.37 5.59
N ASN A 417 -9.47 6.00 6.74
CA ASN A 417 -9.98 6.98 7.70
C ASN A 417 -8.86 7.88 8.24
N ASN A 418 -9.01 9.19 8.09
CA ASN A 418 -7.95 10.18 8.37
C ASN A 418 -6.60 9.81 7.70
N GLY A 419 -6.67 9.21 6.51
CA GLY A 419 -5.53 8.81 5.69
C GLY A 419 -5.44 9.63 4.41
N LEU A 420 -4.34 9.45 3.68
CA LEU A 420 -4.11 10.07 2.39
C LEU A 420 -3.66 9.01 1.37
N ILE A 421 -4.36 8.97 0.25
CA ILE A 421 -4.00 8.22 -0.95
C ILE A 421 -3.97 9.23 -2.09
N THR A 422 -2.83 9.38 -2.76
CA THR A 422 -2.69 10.32 -3.86
C THR A 422 -1.87 9.74 -5.01
N THR A 423 -2.28 10.07 -6.23
CA THR A 423 -1.54 9.73 -7.44
C THR A 423 -1.57 10.86 -8.46
N SER A 424 -0.51 11.02 -9.23
CA SER A 424 -0.45 11.96 -10.38
C SER A 424 -0.71 11.30 -11.73
N GLY A 425 -0.93 9.99 -11.76
CA GLY A 425 -1.42 9.26 -12.92
C GLY A 425 -2.70 8.50 -12.60
N ASN A 426 -3.18 7.74 -13.59
CA ASN A 426 -4.41 6.95 -13.47
C ASN A 426 -4.43 6.05 -12.24
N SER A 427 -5.57 6.04 -11.55
CA SER A 427 -5.81 5.25 -10.35
C SER A 427 -6.90 4.22 -10.57
N THR A 428 -6.65 2.99 -10.13
CA THR A 428 -7.67 1.95 -10.02
C THR A 428 -7.73 1.43 -8.59
N ILE A 429 -8.89 1.57 -7.94
CA ILE A 429 -9.14 1.06 -6.59
C ILE A 429 -10.25 0.01 -6.64
N ILE A 430 -9.92 -1.22 -6.29
CA ILE A 430 -10.85 -2.33 -6.17
C ILE A 430 -10.85 -2.76 -4.70
N SER A 431 -12.00 -2.64 -4.03
CA SER A 431 -12.13 -3.02 -2.63
C SER A 431 -13.44 -3.76 -2.37
N GLY A 432 -13.51 -4.61 -1.36
CA GLY A 432 -14.78 -5.18 -0.88
C GLY A 432 -15.59 -4.20 -0.04
N ALA A 433 -14.93 -3.29 0.70
CA ALA A 433 -15.56 -2.13 1.35
C ALA A 433 -14.54 -0.99 1.48
N LEU A 434 -15.03 0.25 1.53
CA LEU A 434 -14.19 1.44 1.65
C LEU A 434 -14.68 2.35 2.77
N ASP A 435 -13.81 2.62 3.74
CA ASP A 435 -13.96 3.66 4.75
C ASP A 435 -12.96 4.79 4.44
N ASN A 436 -13.44 5.91 3.91
CA ASN A 436 -12.69 7.12 3.63
C ASN A 436 -13.10 8.29 4.55
N ARG A 437 -13.63 8.01 5.75
CA ARG A 437 -14.07 9.07 6.66
C ARG A 437 -12.92 9.99 7.03
N ASN A 438 -13.10 11.31 6.94
CA ASN A 438 -12.03 12.30 7.17
C ASN A 438 -10.73 12.05 6.36
N GLY A 439 -10.77 11.16 5.36
CA GLY A 439 -9.64 10.76 4.55
C GLY A 439 -9.68 11.45 3.20
N GLN A 440 -8.57 11.34 2.46
CA GLN A 440 -8.42 11.91 1.13
C GLN A 440 -7.97 10.83 0.15
N ILE A 441 -8.69 10.72 -0.98
CA ILE A 441 -8.31 9.90 -2.13
C ILE A 441 -8.28 10.80 -3.35
N PHE A 442 -7.09 10.97 -3.93
CA PHE A 442 -6.83 11.95 -4.96
C PHE A 442 -6.11 11.39 -6.18
N ALA A 443 -6.54 11.80 -7.36
CA ALA A 443 -5.83 11.62 -8.62
C ALA A 443 -5.56 13.00 -9.26
N PHE A 444 -4.43 13.64 -8.91
CA PHE A 444 -4.04 14.97 -9.38
C PHE A 444 -2.58 15.00 -9.86
N GLY A 445 -2.34 15.47 -11.09
CA GLY A 445 -0.99 15.85 -11.53
C GLY A 445 -0.71 15.72 -13.03
N SER A 446 -1.47 14.92 -13.78
CA SER A 446 -1.36 14.83 -15.25
C SER A 446 -2.67 15.14 -15.93
N SER A 447 -2.62 15.47 -17.23
CA SER A 447 -3.78 15.77 -18.09
C SER A 447 -4.76 14.61 -18.26
N SER A 448 -4.46 13.44 -17.69
CA SER A 448 -5.30 12.23 -17.74
C SER A 448 -5.29 11.50 -16.38
N SER A 449 -5.39 12.21 -15.25
CA SER A 449 -5.41 11.57 -13.93
C SER A 449 -6.81 11.09 -13.59
N ASP A 450 -7.24 9.98 -14.20
CA ASP A 450 -8.55 9.39 -13.93
C ASP A 450 -8.55 8.57 -12.63
N LEU A 451 -9.69 8.57 -11.96
CA LEU A 451 -9.95 7.72 -10.79
C LEU A 451 -11.07 6.72 -11.09
N SER A 452 -10.69 5.44 -11.21
CA SER A 452 -11.63 4.33 -11.33
C SER A 452 -11.75 3.58 -10.00
N MET A 453 -12.97 3.44 -9.47
CA MET A 453 -13.24 2.80 -8.19
C MET A 453 -14.35 1.76 -8.33
N THR A 454 -14.08 0.53 -7.87
CA THR A 454 -15.07 -0.54 -7.74
C THR A 454 -15.09 -1.03 -6.30
N VAL A 455 -16.21 -0.79 -5.61
CA VAL A 455 -16.41 -1.17 -4.21
C VAL A 455 -17.50 -2.25 -4.14
N GLY A 456 -17.13 -3.47 -3.75
CA GLY A 456 -18.06 -4.60 -3.65
C GLY A 456 -19.11 -4.46 -2.54
N GLY A 457 -18.97 -3.49 -1.66
CA GLY A 457 -19.78 -3.27 -0.47
C GLY A 457 -19.91 -1.80 -0.15
N THR A 458 -20.06 -1.45 1.12
CA THR A 458 -20.33 -0.06 1.54
C THR A 458 -19.16 0.87 1.24
N LEU A 459 -19.48 2.08 0.81
CA LEU A 459 -18.54 3.20 0.71
C LEU A 459 -18.95 4.29 1.68
N ASP A 460 -18.11 4.56 2.68
CA ASP A 460 -18.31 5.64 3.65
C ASP A 460 -17.29 6.75 3.41
N ASN A 461 -17.76 7.89 2.91
CA ASN A 461 -16.97 9.10 2.65
C ASN A 461 -17.37 10.27 3.57
N ARG A 462 -17.92 9.99 4.75
CA ARG A 462 -18.36 11.07 5.65
C ARG A 462 -17.20 11.95 6.10
N GLY A 463 -17.31 13.25 5.86
CA GLY A 463 -16.25 14.22 6.11
C GLY A 463 -14.95 13.97 5.33
N GLY A 464 -14.96 13.02 4.39
CA GLY A 464 -13.83 12.68 3.53
C GLY A 464 -13.93 13.33 2.15
N GLU A 465 -12.86 13.22 1.38
CA GLU A 465 -12.79 13.74 0.00
C GLU A 465 -12.32 12.65 -0.96
N ILE A 466 -13.04 12.49 -2.06
CA ILE A 466 -12.66 11.65 -3.20
C ILE A 466 -12.64 12.54 -4.44
N ALA A 467 -11.49 12.74 -5.06
CA ALA A 467 -11.40 13.65 -6.19
C ALA A 467 -10.39 13.23 -7.27
N ALA A 468 -10.65 13.66 -8.49
CA ALA A 468 -9.72 13.52 -9.61
C ALA A 468 -9.64 14.81 -10.43
N GLN A 469 -8.48 15.07 -11.04
CA GLN A 469 -8.26 16.19 -11.94
C GLN A 469 -9.02 16.05 -13.26
N HIS A 470 -9.26 14.80 -13.69
CA HIS A 470 -9.97 14.48 -14.92
C HIS A 470 -11.24 13.70 -14.54
N GLN A 471 -11.43 12.46 -14.98
CA GLN A 471 -12.67 11.73 -14.74
C GLN A 471 -12.69 10.96 -13.42
N VAL A 472 -13.89 10.84 -12.84
CA VAL A 472 -14.19 9.88 -11.76
C VAL A 472 -15.21 8.87 -12.26
N ASN A 473 -14.83 7.59 -12.22
CA ASN A 473 -15.71 6.46 -12.51
C ASN A 473 -15.84 5.61 -11.24
N LEU A 474 -16.95 5.78 -10.50
CA LEU A 474 -17.17 5.12 -9.23
C LEU A 474 -18.37 4.17 -9.29
N SER A 475 -18.14 2.91 -8.91
CA SER A 475 -19.20 1.93 -8.73
C SER A 475 -19.14 1.32 -7.33
N THR A 476 -20.31 1.17 -6.70
CA THR A 476 -20.48 0.38 -5.48
C THR A 476 -21.66 -0.57 -5.61
N SER A 477 -21.55 -1.75 -5.00
CA SER A 477 -22.64 -2.74 -4.94
C SER A 477 -23.53 -2.60 -3.69
N SER A 478 -23.25 -1.60 -2.84
CA SER A 478 -24.02 -1.34 -1.62
C SER A 478 -24.15 0.18 -1.37
N THR A 479 -24.53 0.56 -0.15
CA THR A 479 -24.81 1.95 0.18
C THR A 479 -23.56 2.82 0.08
N LEU A 480 -23.73 4.01 -0.49
CA LEU A 480 -22.74 5.08 -0.48
C LEU A 480 -23.19 6.17 0.49
N ASN A 481 -22.32 6.55 1.42
CA ASN A 481 -22.56 7.65 2.35
C ASN A 481 -21.52 8.76 2.16
N ASN A 482 -21.95 9.87 1.55
CA ASN A 482 -21.19 11.11 1.35
C ASN A 482 -21.67 12.23 2.30
N SER A 483 -22.34 11.90 3.39
CA SER A 483 -22.91 12.89 4.30
C SER A 483 -21.87 13.62 5.15
N ALA A 484 -22.31 14.55 6.01
CA ALA A 484 -21.48 15.20 7.03
C ALA A 484 -20.22 15.89 6.46
N ASN A 485 -20.42 16.75 5.46
CA ASN A 485 -19.39 17.46 4.70
C ASN A 485 -18.49 16.54 3.87
N GLY A 486 -18.99 15.35 3.50
CA GLY A 486 -18.33 14.52 2.50
C GLY A 486 -18.33 15.21 1.14
N LYS A 487 -17.22 15.08 0.41
CA LYS A 487 -17.05 15.68 -0.91
C LYS A 487 -16.58 14.65 -1.92
N MET A 488 -17.20 14.65 -3.10
CA MET A 488 -16.74 13.91 -4.25
C MET A 488 -16.69 14.82 -5.48
N SER A 489 -15.56 14.90 -6.19
CA SER A 489 -15.41 15.82 -7.31
C SER A 489 -14.61 15.27 -8.49
N ALA A 490 -14.96 15.71 -9.70
CA ALA A 490 -14.20 15.45 -10.93
C ALA A 490 -13.92 16.75 -11.67
N GLY A 491 -12.72 16.88 -12.23
CA GLY A 491 -12.37 18.01 -13.12
C GLY A 491 -12.94 17.87 -14.53
N ASP A 492 -13.31 16.65 -14.94
CA ASP A 492 -14.11 16.35 -16.12
C ASP A 492 -15.35 15.55 -15.70
N ASP A 493 -15.74 14.50 -16.44
CA ASP A 493 -16.98 13.78 -16.19
C ASP A 493 -16.90 12.92 -14.91
N PHE A 494 -18.00 12.91 -14.16
CA PHE A 494 -18.18 12.07 -12.98
C PHE A 494 -19.35 11.11 -13.22
N LYS A 495 -19.02 9.82 -13.34
CA LYS A 495 -19.98 8.72 -13.35
C LYS A 495 -20.02 8.01 -12.00
N LEU A 496 -21.19 7.96 -11.38
CA LEU A 496 -21.46 7.30 -10.12
C LEU A 496 -22.57 6.25 -10.26
N THR A 497 -22.30 4.99 -9.91
CA THR A 497 -23.30 3.91 -9.91
C THR A 497 -23.34 3.18 -8.58
N THR A 498 -24.51 3.06 -7.94
CA THR A 498 -24.66 2.31 -6.67
C THR A 498 -25.42 1.00 -6.82
N ASN A 499 -25.60 0.48 -8.05
CA ASN A 499 -26.30 -0.78 -8.33
C ASN A 499 -27.67 -0.88 -7.62
N LYS A 500 -28.47 0.20 -7.68
CA LYS A 500 -29.77 0.37 -7.01
C LYS A 500 -29.71 0.44 -5.47
N ALA A 501 -28.54 0.48 -4.86
CA ALA A 501 -28.39 0.76 -3.43
C ALA A 501 -28.56 2.26 -3.13
N ALA A 502 -28.75 2.58 -1.85
CA ALA A 502 -28.96 3.97 -1.44
C ALA A 502 -27.68 4.82 -1.56
N LEU A 503 -27.85 6.06 -2.02
CA LEU A 503 -26.87 7.12 -2.02
C LEU A 503 -27.32 8.21 -1.04
N ASN A 504 -26.56 8.42 0.03
CA ASN A 504 -26.80 9.48 1.00
C ASN A 504 -25.77 10.60 0.81
N ASN A 505 -26.21 11.75 0.31
CA ASN A 505 -25.47 13.00 0.16
C ASN A 505 -25.98 14.09 1.12
N THR A 506 -26.52 13.74 2.29
CA THR A 506 -27.03 14.73 3.24
C THR A 506 -25.92 15.63 3.77
N ASN A 507 -26.04 16.94 3.60
CA ASN A 507 -24.96 17.90 3.91
C ASN A 507 -23.63 17.49 3.25
N GLY A 508 -23.68 16.95 2.03
CA GLY A 508 -22.54 16.55 1.23
C GLY A 508 -22.50 17.29 -0.11
N LEU A 509 -21.37 17.19 -0.79
CA LEU A 509 -21.15 17.76 -2.12
C LEU A 509 -20.74 16.66 -3.10
N ILE A 510 -21.42 16.59 -4.24
CA ILE A 510 -21.01 15.82 -5.42
C ILE A 510 -20.98 16.79 -6.59
N GLU A 511 -19.80 17.02 -7.16
CA GLU A 511 -19.62 18.02 -8.22
C GLU A 511 -18.80 17.49 -9.40
N SER A 512 -19.03 18.05 -10.57
CA SER A 512 -18.33 17.74 -11.80
C SER A 512 -18.08 19.01 -12.61
N ALA A 513 -16.84 19.25 -13.02
CA ALA A 513 -16.52 20.28 -14.01
C ALA A 513 -16.74 19.78 -15.46
N GLY A 514 -17.24 18.56 -15.63
CA GLY A 514 -17.86 18.04 -16.84
C GLY A 514 -19.33 17.68 -16.63
N ALA A 515 -19.73 16.51 -17.16
CA ALA A 515 -21.04 15.93 -16.92
C ALA A 515 -21.07 15.19 -15.58
N LEU A 516 -22.21 15.18 -14.90
CA LEU A 516 -22.46 14.39 -13.69
C LEU A 516 -23.55 13.36 -13.96
N ASP A 517 -23.19 12.08 -13.97
CA ASP A 517 -24.09 10.96 -14.19
C ASP A 517 -24.25 10.11 -12.92
N ILE A 518 -25.41 10.16 -12.28
CA ILE A 518 -25.72 9.40 -11.07
C ILE A 518 -26.79 8.34 -11.36
N ASN A 519 -26.41 7.07 -11.20
CA ASN A 519 -27.32 5.92 -11.28
C ASN A 519 -27.39 5.24 -9.91
N SER A 520 -28.50 5.39 -9.20
CA SER A 520 -28.63 4.92 -7.82
C SER A 520 -29.98 4.30 -7.51
N GLY A 521 -30.17 3.79 -6.30
CA GLY A 521 -31.49 3.53 -5.74
C GLY A 521 -32.07 4.80 -5.12
N LEU A 522 -32.44 4.72 -3.84
CA LEU A 522 -32.81 5.91 -3.06
C LEU A 522 -31.65 6.92 -3.07
N LEU A 523 -31.92 8.13 -3.55
CA LEU A 523 -30.99 9.26 -3.47
C LEU A 523 -31.49 10.27 -2.44
N THR A 524 -30.71 10.48 -1.38
CA THR A 524 -30.97 11.53 -0.39
C THR A 524 -29.95 12.65 -0.55
N ASN A 525 -30.39 13.82 -0.99
CA ASN A 525 -29.63 15.06 -1.16
C ASN A 525 -30.11 16.16 -0.19
N ARG A 526 -30.64 15.78 0.98
CA ARG A 526 -31.12 16.75 1.98
C ARG A 526 -30.01 17.70 2.42
N THR A 527 -30.21 19.01 2.32
CA THR A 527 -29.17 20.04 2.57
C THR A 527 -27.84 19.79 1.85
N GLY A 528 -27.84 18.92 0.83
CA GLY A 528 -26.68 18.57 0.04
C GLY A 528 -26.70 19.29 -1.30
N SER A 529 -25.63 19.12 -2.06
CA SER A 529 -25.48 19.75 -3.37
C SER A 529 -25.00 18.73 -4.41
N LEU A 530 -25.68 18.72 -5.56
CA LEU A 530 -25.29 18.01 -6.78
C LEU A 530 -25.04 19.07 -7.86
N GLN A 531 -23.83 19.16 -8.40
CA GLN A 531 -23.44 20.23 -9.32
C GLN A 531 -22.73 19.70 -10.58
N ALA A 532 -23.05 20.28 -11.74
CA ALA A 532 -22.33 20.01 -12.99
C ALA A 532 -22.14 21.31 -13.81
N THR A 533 -21.04 21.43 -14.55
CA THR A 533 -20.90 22.52 -15.53
C THR A 533 -21.43 22.13 -16.91
N LYS A 534 -21.60 20.83 -17.18
CA LYS A 534 -22.27 20.31 -18.38
C LYS A 534 -23.61 19.70 -17.98
N MET A 535 -23.96 18.55 -18.55
CA MET A 535 -25.20 17.86 -18.25
C MET A 535 -25.17 17.22 -16.87
N LEU A 536 -26.29 17.27 -16.14
CA LEU A 536 -26.50 16.53 -14.90
C LEU A 536 -27.63 15.52 -15.11
N ASN A 537 -27.32 14.24 -14.98
CA ASN A 537 -28.28 13.15 -15.08
C ASN A 537 -28.41 12.39 -13.76
N VAL A 538 -29.64 12.18 -13.31
CA VAL A 538 -29.98 11.34 -12.15
C VAL A 538 -31.00 10.30 -12.56
N ASN A 539 -30.71 9.03 -12.28
CA ASN A 539 -31.62 7.91 -12.40
C ASN A 539 -31.66 7.12 -11.08
N THR A 540 -32.85 7.02 -10.47
CA THR A 540 -33.06 6.31 -9.18
C THR A 540 -33.62 4.89 -9.34
N ASN A 541 -33.72 4.38 -10.57
CA ASN A 541 -34.19 3.03 -10.91
C ASN A 541 -35.54 2.66 -10.26
N GLY A 542 -36.49 3.60 -10.21
CA GLY A 542 -37.80 3.42 -9.59
C GLY A 542 -37.81 3.68 -8.08
N SER A 543 -36.74 4.24 -7.52
CA SER A 543 -36.67 4.67 -6.11
C SER A 543 -36.94 6.17 -5.96
N ASN A 544 -36.90 6.66 -4.73
CA ASN A 544 -37.17 8.06 -4.44
C ASN A 544 -35.93 8.95 -4.60
N LEU A 545 -36.17 10.22 -4.92
CA LEU A 545 -35.20 11.31 -4.87
C LEU A 545 -35.66 12.30 -3.79
N ILE A 546 -34.88 12.44 -2.71
CA ILE A 546 -35.14 13.39 -1.63
C ILE A 546 -34.18 14.56 -1.78
N ASN A 547 -34.63 15.69 -2.29
CA ASN A 547 -33.91 16.95 -2.43
C ASN A 547 -34.41 18.02 -1.45
N GLU A 548 -34.97 17.61 -0.30
CA GLU A 548 -35.51 18.53 0.69
C GLU A 548 -34.42 19.49 1.23
N SER A 549 -34.63 20.80 1.11
CA SER A 549 -33.61 21.83 1.39
C SER A 549 -32.28 21.63 0.67
N GLY A 550 -32.24 20.80 -0.38
CA GLY A 550 -31.07 20.46 -1.15
C GLY A 550 -30.99 21.26 -2.45
N GLN A 551 -29.84 21.16 -3.12
CA GLN A 551 -29.58 21.81 -4.40
C GLN A 551 -29.19 20.78 -5.45
N ILE A 552 -29.82 20.86 -6.62
CA ILE A 552 -29.41 20.19 -7.84
C ILE A 552 -29.23 21.28 -8.90
N SER A 553 -28.01 21.44 -9.42
CA SER A 553 -27.76 22.50 -10.39
C SER A 553 -26.79 22.13 -11.50
N ALA A 554 -27.04 22.68 -12.69
CA ALA A 554 -26.16 22.50 -13.83
C ALA A 554 -26.11 23.75 -14.73
N MET A 555 -24.97 24.01 -15.39
CA MET A 555 -24.94 24.98 -16.49
C MET A 555 -25.44 24.36 -17.81
N GLY A 556 -25.42 23.03 -17.92
CA GLY A 556 -26.09 22.29 -19.00
C GLY A 556 -27.51 21.87 -18.66
N ASP A 557 -28.02 20.91 -19.44
CA ASP A 557 -29.34 20.32 -19.19
C ASP A 557 -29.34 19.46 -17.92
N ILE A 558 -30.49 19.42 -17.23
CA ILE A 558 -30.73 18.56 -16.08
C ILE A 558 -31.75 17.49 -16.48
N GLN A 559 -31.41 16.21 -16.33
CA GLN A 559 -32.33 15.09 -16.48
C GLN A 559 -32.50 14.33 -15.17
N LEU A 560 -33.74 14.27 -14.69
CA LEU A 560 -34.14 13.51 -13.51
C LEU A 560 -35.15 12.45 -13.96
N ALA A 561 -34.75 11.18 -14.00
CA ALA A 561 -35.54 10.14 -14.67
C ALA A 561 -35.71 8.87 -13.83
N ASN A 562 -36.77 8.11 -14.14
CA ASN A 562 -37.13 6.86 -13.48
C ASN A 562 -37.28 7.00 -11.96
N ILE A 563 -37.89 8.10 -11.52
CA ILE A 563 -38.11 8.39 -10.11
C ILE A 563 -39.49 7.90 -9.70
N ASN A 564 -39.61 7.25 -8.54
CA ASN A 564 -40.93 6.97 -7.97
C ASN A 564 -41.52 8.25 -7.37
N ALA A 565 -41.01 8.67 -6.20
CA ALA A 565 -41.38 9.95 -5.61
C ALA A 565 -40.18 10.89 -5.55
N MET A 566 -40.37 12.12 -6.04
CA MET A 566 -39.42 13.21 -5.84
C MET A 566 -39.97 14.15 -4.76
N ASP A 567 -39.21 14.33 -3.68
CA ASP A 567 -39.46 15.32 -2.64
C ASP A 567 -38.46 16.48 -2.82
N ASN A 568 -38.93 17.61 -3.30
CA ASN A 568 -38.17 18.84 -3.53
C ASN A 568 -38.61 19.96 -2.57
N ARG A 569 -39.16 19.61 -1.41
CA ARG A 569 -39.64 20.63 -0.45
C ARG A 569 -38.52 21.51 0.06
N ASP A 570 -38.72 22.83 0.02
CA ASP A 570 -37.68 23.83 0.33
C ASP A 570 -36.37 23.67 -0.50
N GLY A 571 -36.37 22.81 -1.52
CA GLY A 571 -35.23 22.46 -2.34
C GLY A 571 -35.21 23.23 -3.66
N SER A 572 -34.07 23.17 -4.35
CA SER A 572 -33.88 23.82 -5.65
C SER A 572 -33.36 22.85 -6.71
N VAL A 573 -33.96 22.91 -7.90
CA VAL A 573 -33.42 22.40 -9.15
C VAL A 573 -33.26 23.59 -10.11
N SER A 574 -32.04 23.96 -10.44
CA SER A 574 -31.76 25.22 -11.16
C SER A 574 -30.59 25.15 -12.14
N GLY A 575 -30.58 25.99 -13.18
CA GLY A 575 -29.57 25.89 -14.24
C GLY A 575 -29.90 26.64 -15.53
N GLU A 576 -28.91 26.73 -16.42
CA GLU A 576 -29.01 27.49 -17.67
C GLU A 576 -29.58 26.65 -18.84
N GLY A 577 -29.63 25.33 -18.67
CA GLY A 577 -30.14 24.38 -19.66
C GLY A 577 -31.65 24.17 -19.60
N LYS A 578 -32.09 23.01 -20.09
CA LYS A 578 -33.46 22.51 -19.96
C LYS A 578 -33.57 21.50 -18.81
N LEU A 579 -34.72 21.46 -18.15
CA LEU A 579 -35.09 20.35 -17.26
C LEU A 579 -35.92 19.32 -18.00
N LEU A 580 -35.56 18.05 -17.83
CA LEU A 580 -36.42 16.91 -18.12
C LEU A 580 -36.63 16.09 -16.85
N LEU A 581 -37.83 16.17 -16.28
CA LEU A 581 -38.21 15.44 -15.07
C LEU A 581 -39.26 14.37 -15.41
N ARG A 582 -38.98 13.12 -15.06
CA ARG A 582 -39.92 11.99 -15.13
C ARG A 582 -40.03 11.28 -13.78
N ALA A 583 -41.22 11.34 -13.16
CA ALA A 583 -41.49 10.69 -11.88
C ALA A 583 -42.93 10.16 -11.74
N ASN A 584 -43.23 9.30 -10.76
CA ASN A 584 -44.62 8.96 -10.43
C ASN A 584 -45.32 10.08 -9.66
N SER A 585 -44.63 10.73 -8.73
CA SER A 585 -45.14 11.88 -7.98
C SER A 585 -44.04 12.91 -7.73
N LEU A 586 -44.41 14.18 -7.69
CA LEU A 586 -43.54 15.29 -7.32
C LEU A 586 -44.19 16.09 -6.18
N ASP A 587 -43.47 16.25 -5.08
CA ASP A 587 -43.76 17.24 -4.03
C ASP A 587 -42.74 18.38 -4.15
N ASN A 588 -43.15 19.48 -4.78
CA ASN A 588 -42.39 20.72 -4.95
C ASN A 588 -42.94 21.84 -4.06
N ARG A 589 -43.62 21.52 -2.95
CA ARG A 589 -44.11 22.55 -2.04
C ARG A 589 -42.95 23.38 -1.51
N THR A 590 -43.08 24.70 -1.50
CA THR A 590 -42.03 25.66 -1.10
C THR A 590 -40.68 25.52 -1.83
N GLY A 591 -40.58 24.63 -2.81
CA GLY A 591 -39.39 24.36 -3.61
C GLY A 591 -39.39 25.10 -4.94
N GLY A 592 -38.29 24.97 -5.67
CA GLY A 592 -38.07 25.59 -6.98
C GLY A 592 -37.59 24.61 -8.03
N LEU A 593 -38.25 24.63 -9.20
CA LEU A 593 -37.73 24.09 -10.47
C LEU A 593 -37.56 25.27 -11.44
N THR A 594 -36.35 25.82 -11.54
CA THR A 594 -36.08 27.09 -12.24
C THR A 594 -34.94 26.95 -13.23
N LEU A 595 -35.26 26.69 -14.50
CA LEU A 595 -34.28 26.54 -15.58
C LEU A 595 -34.43 27.62 -16.64
N ASP A 596 -33.36 28.02 -17.31
CA ASP A 596 -33.47 29.11 -18.28
C ASP A 596 -34.15 28.67 -19.58
N LYS A 597 -33.72 27.56 -20.19
CA LYS A 597 -34.11 27.20 -21.58
C LYS A 597 -35.39 26.36 -21.67
N GLY A 598 -35.97 25.94 -20.56
CA GLY A 598 -37.26 25.27 -20.52
C GLY A 598 -37.40 24.19 -19.45
N ASN A 599 -38.64 23.87 -19.09
CA ASN A 599 -38.98 22.79 -18.19
C ASN A 599 -39.92 21.81 -18.88
N ASP A 600 -39.56 20.53 -18.87
CA ASP A 600 -40.43 19.44 -19.30
C ASP A 600 -40.62 18.48 -18.13
N VAL A 601 -41.76 18.60 -17.46
CA VAL A 601 -42.10 17.90 -16.22
C VAL A 601 -43.25 16.93 -16.49
N ARG A 602 -42.93 15.64 -16.54
CA ARG A 602 -43.89 14.55 -16.74
C ARG A 602 -44.01 13.72 -15.48
N ILE A 603 -45.16 13.84 -14.82
CA ILE A 603 -45.49 13.16 -13.58
C ILE A 603 -46.66 12.22 -13.86
N ASN A 604 -46.60 10.96 -13.42
CA ASN A 604 -47.71 10.04 -13.71
C ASN A 604 -48.96 10.35 -12.87
N ASN A 605 -48.79 10.70 -11.60
CA ASN A 605 -49.89 10.90 -10.65
C ASN A 605 -50.03 12.38 -10.27
N VAL A 606 -49.49 12.76 -9.11
CA VAL A 606 -49.70 14.07 -8.50
C VAL A 606 -48.42 14.89 -8.57
N LEU A 607 -48.56 16.08 -9.14
CA LEU A 607 -47.60 17.18 -9.05
C LEU A 607 -48.14 18.18 -8.03
N ASN A 608 -47.46 18.34 -6.90
CA ASN A 608 -47.80 19.31 -5.87
C ASN A 608 -46.80 20.47 -5.86
N ASN A 609 -47.18 21.60 -6.44
CA ASN A 609 -46.44 22.84 -6.49
C ASN A 609 -47.02 23.92 -5.54
N ASN A 610 -47.76 23.54 -4.49
CA ASN A 610 -48.35 24.53 -3.60
C ASN A 610 -47.27 25.36 -2.91
N TYR A 611 -47.37 26.69 -2.96
CA TYR A 611 -46.31 27.62 -2.49
C TYR A 611 -44.94 27.44 -3.18
N GLY A 612 -44.86 26.60 -4.22
CA GLY A 612 -43.64 26.33 -4.95
C GLY A 612 -43.55 27.15 -6.24
N VAL A 613 -42.41 27.03 -6.91
CA VAL A 613 -42.15 27.67 -8.20
C VAL A 613 -41.71 26.61 -9.21
N ILE A 614 -42.38 26.58 -10.36
CA ILE A 614 -41.89 25.91 -11.56
C ILE A 614 -41.86 26.96 -12.66
N ARG A 615 -40.67 27.39 -13.06
CA ARG A 615 -40.52 28.49 -14.02
C ARG A 615 -39.39 28.27 -14.99
N SER A 616 -39.62 28.58 -16.25
CA SER A 616 -38.58 28.75 -17.25
C SER A 616 -38.30 30.23 -17.50
N ALA A 617 -37.04 30.67 -17.46
CA ALA A 617 -36.74 32.11 -17.62
C ALA A 617 -36.86 32.58 -19.07
N LEU A 618 -36.43 31.74 -20.03
CA LEU A 618 -36.31 32.06 -21.45
C LEU A 618 -36.99 31.01 -22.36
N GLY A 619 -37.49 29.91 -21.80
CA GLY A 619 -38.11 28.81 -22.54
C GLY A 619 -39.56 28.52 -22.15
N SER A 620 -40.12 27.42 -22.66
CA SER A 620 -41.44 26.94 -22.27
C SER A 620 -41.42 26.11 -20.99
N THR A 621 -42.53 26.11 -20.26
CA THR A 621 -42.81 25.19 -19.16
C THR A 621 -43.94 24.25 -19.57
N GLU A 622 -43.60 22.97 -19.77
CA GLU A 622 -44.48 21.88 -20.19
C GLU A 622 -44.74 20.95 -19.01
N LEU A 623 -46.00 20.84 -18.57
CA LEU A 623 -46.39 20.02 -17.44
C LEU A 623 -47.41 18.97 -17.86
N TYR A 624 -47.15 17.71 -17.48
CA TYR A 624 -48.06 16.58 -17.65
C TYR A 624 -48.24 15.87 -16.31
N ALA A 625 -49.48 15.76 -15.81
CA ALA A 625 -49.81 14.98 -14.61
C ALA A 625 -51.29 14.62 -14.55
N SER A 626 -51.71 13.55 -13.85
CA SER A 626 -53.15 13.35 -13.58
C SER A 626 -53.72 14.45 -12.67
N THR A 627 -52.93 14.96 -11.75
CA THR A 627 -53.32 16.11 -10.91
C THR A 627 -52.17 17.08 -10.74
N VAL A 628 -52.44 18.35 -11.02
CA VAL A 628 -51.54 19.48 -10.72
C VAL A 628 -52.18 20.32 -9.63
N ASN A 629 -51.53 20.40 -8.47
CA ASN A 629 -51.89 21.34 -7.40
C ASN A 629 -50.89 22.51 -7.44
N ASN A 630 -51.37 23.71 -7.70
CA ASN A 630 -50.59 24.94 -7.79
C ASN A 630 -51.15 26.01 -6.85
N ASN A 631 -51.70 25.60 -5.70
CA ASN A 631 -52.34 26.55 -4.79
C ASN A 631 -51.28 27.47 -4.17
N ALA A 632 -51.46 28.79 -4.28
CA ALA A 632 -50.46 29.80 -3.93
C ALA A 632 -49.07 29.57 -4.55
N GLY A 633 -48.98 28.78 -5.62
CA GLY A 633 -47.75 28.47 -6.35
C GLY A 633 -47.62 29.26 -7.64
N LEU A 634 -46.43 29.23 -8.25
CA LEU A 634 -46.13 29.84 -9.55
C LEU A 634 -45.79 28.78 -10.59
N LEU A 635 -46.50 28.82 -11.72
CA LEU A 635 -46.10 28.19 -12.98
C LEU A 635 -45.77 29.30 -13.98
N GLY A 636 -44.53 29.34 -14.49
CA GLY A 636 -44.04 30.47 -15.28
C GLY A 636 -43.22 30.09 -16.51
N GLY A 637 -43.28 30.86 -17.59
CA GLY A 637 -42.43 30.62 -18.77
C GLY A 637 -42.60 31.66 -19.87
N GLN A 638 -41.82 31.56 -20.95
CA GLN A 638 -42.20 32.21 -22.21
C GLN A 638 -43.51 31.64 -22.72
N GLU A 639 -43.66 30.33 -22.64
CA GLU A 639 -44.92 29.62 -22.88
C GLU A 639 -45.17 28.70 -21.68
N VAL A 640 -46.44 28.48 -21.32
CA VAL A 640 -46.81 27.55 -20.27
C VAL A 640 -47.90 26.62 -20.79
N HIS A 641 -47.62 25.33 -20.84
CA HIS A 641 -48.57 24.30 -21.25
C HIS A 641 -48.80 23.31 -20.12
N VAL A 642 -50.05 23.20 -19.67
CA VAL A 642 -50.45 22.29 -18.60
C VAL A 642 -51.45 21.28 -19.14
N HIS A 643 -51.08 20.01 -19.08
CA HIS A 643 -51.90 18.86 -19.48
C HIS A 643 -52.20 18.01 -18.26
N THR A 644 -53.46 17.99 -17.82
CA THR A 644 -53.86 17.27 -16.61
C THR A 644 -55.31 16.79 -16.61
N ASP A 645 -55.67 15.85 -15.75
CA ASP A 645 -57.10 15.55 -15.51
C ASP A 645 -57.69 16.61 -14.57
N THR A 646 -56.96 16.96 -13.51
CA THR A 646 -57.36 17.95 -12.52
C THR A 646 -56.29 19.02 -12.33
N LEU A 647 -56.67 20.29 -12.48
CA LEU A 647 -55.84 21.44 -12.08
C LEU A 647 -56.49 22.14 -10.88
N ARG A 648 -55.72 22.32 -9.79
CA ARG A 648 -56.06 23.20 -8.67
C ARG A 648 -55.10 24.39 -8.67
N ASN A 649 -55.63 25.61 -8.69
CA ASN A 649 -54.86 26.84 -8.78
C ASN A 649 -55.40 27.91 -7.81
N ASP A 650 -55.86 27.51 -6.63
CA ASP A 650 -56.42 28.46 -5.66
C ASP A 650 -55.32 29.41 -5.18
N GLU A 651 -55.49 30.73 -5.35
CA GLU A 651 -54.46 31.77 -5.08
C GLU A 651 -53.14 31.60 -5.86
N GLY A 652 -53.08 30.66 -6.81
CA GLY A 652 -51.90 30.39 -7.63
C GLY A 652 -51.78 31.34 -8.82
N LEU A 653 -50.56 31.48 -9.34
CA LEU A 653 -50.27 32.23 -10.56
C LEU A 653 -49.78 31.28 -11.65
N ILE A 654 -50.46 31.30 -12.79
CA ILE A 654 -49.94 30.76 -14.05
C ILE A 654 -49.62 31.93 -14.97
N PHE A 655 -48.34 32.10 -15.29
CA PHE A 655 -47.82 33.25 -16.01
C PHE A 655 -47.08 32.79 -17.28
N ALA A 656 -47.52 33.26 -18.44
CA ALA A 656 -46.77 33.09 -19.67
C ALA A 656 -46.42 34.46 -20.27
N GLU A 657 -45.20 34.68 -20.74
CA GLU A 657 -44.91 35.91 -21.49
C GLU A 657 -45.66 35.90 -22.83
N LYS A 658 -45.73 34.76 -23.50
CA LYS A 658 -46.45 34.56 -24.75
C LYS A 658 -47.75 33.82 -24.47
N THR A 659 -47.79 32.51 -24.69
CA THR A 659 -49.02 31.71 -24.64
C THR A 659 -49.11 30.85 -23.37
N ALA A 660 -50.28 30.83 -22.74
CA ALA A 660 -50.63 29.83 -21.73
C ALA A 660 -51.72 28.88 -22.27
N GLU A 661 -51.43 27.58 -22.34
CA GLU A 661 -52.39 26.55 -22.74
C GLU A 661 -52.71 25.63 -21.56
N ILE A 662 -53.99 25.50 -21.21
CA ILE A 662 -54.43 24.67 -20.08
C ILE A 662 -55.43 23.62 -20.59
N LYS A 663 -54.94 22.40 -20.76
CA LYS A 663 -55.76 21.23 -21.07
C LYS A 663 -56.05 20.47 -19.78
N ALA A 664 -57.18 20.78 -19.13
CA ALA A 664 -57.63 20.11 -17.92
C ALA A 664 -59.08 19.60 -18.04
N ALA A 665 -59.37 18.37 -17.62
CA ALA A 665 -60.75 17.88 -17.58
C ALA A 665 -61.57 18.62 -16.51
N THR A 666 -60.94 18.89 -15.36
CA THR A 666 -61.51 19.65 -14.24
C THR A 666 -60.55 20.75 -13.80
N LEU A 667 -61.06 21.98 -13.66
CA LEU A 667 -60.32 23.13 -13.14
C LEU A 667 -60.97 23.67 -11.86
N TYR A 668 -60.18 23.73 -10.78
CA TYR A 668 -60.50 24.45 -9.55
C TYR A 668 -59.62 25.70 -9.44
N ASN A 669 -60.23 26.88 -9.54
CA ASN A 669 -59.54 28.17 -9.45
C ASN A 669 -60.35 29.13 -8.57
N ARG A 670 -60.37 28.88 -7.27
CA ARG A 670 -61.09 29.70 -6.28
C ARG A 670 -60.16 30.79 -5.74
N ASN A 671 -60.74 31.75 -5.01
CA ASN A 671 -60.01 32.79 -4.27
C ASN A 671 -59.01 33.60 -5.12
N SER A 672 -59.40 34.02 -6.33
CA SER A 672 -58.61 34.89 -7.19
C SER A 672 -57.27 34.31 -7.69
N GLY A 673 -57.16 32.99 -7.84
CA GLY A 673 -56.07 32.40 -8.63
C GLY A 673 -56.02 33.02 -10.03
N ASN A 674 -54.82 33.39 -10.49
CA ASN A 674 -54.63 34.20 -11.68
C ASN A 674 -53.99 33.39 -12.81
N PHE A 675 -54.50 33.62 -14.01
CA PHE A 675 -53.85 33.22 -15.24
C PHE A 675 -53.48 34.52 -15.97
N TRP A 676 -52.21 34.68 -16.35
CA TRP A 676 -51.73 35.86 -17.07
C TRP A 676 -50.94 35.51 -18.33
N SER A 677 -51.20 36.22 -19.44
CA SER A 677 -50.29 36.26 -20.59
C SER A 677 -50.15 37.65 -21.20
N SER A 678 -48.93 37.99 -21.64
CA SER A 678 -48.60 39.36 -22.08
C SER A 678 -49.04 39.68 -23.51
N ASP A 679 -49.16 38.67 -24.38
CA ASP A 679 -49.51 38.84 -25.80
C ASP A 679 -51.03 38.82 -26.08
N GLY A 680 -51.85 38.66 -25.03
CA GLY A 680 -53.32 38.66 -25.12
C GLY A 680 -53.93 37.44 -25.81
N ARG A 681 -53.13 36.48 -26.30
CA ARG A 681 -53.60 35.22 -26.93
C ARG A 681 -53.66 34.10 -25.89
N ALA A 682 -54.32 34.38 -24.78
CA ALA A 682 -53.79 33.89 -23.52
C ALA A 682 -54.38 32.58 -22.99
N TYR A 683 -55.60 32.15 -23.37
CA TYR A 683 -56.21 30.96 -22.75
C TYR A 683 -56.97 30.09 -23.72
N ARG A 684 -56.50 28.86 -23.90
CA ARG A 684 -57.31 27.77 -24.46
C ARG A 684 -57.55 26.75 -23.36
N TYR A 685 -58.68 26.89 -22.68
CA TYR A 685 -59.21 25.86 -21.79
C TYR A 685 -60.02 24.86 -22.62
N ALA A 686 -59.58 23.61 -22.64
CA ALA A 686 -60.31 22.51 -23.27
C ALA A 686 -60.76 21.52 -22.18
N GLY A 687 -61.84 21.85 -21.46
CA GLY A 687 -62.34 21.06 -20.32
C GLY A 687 -63.86 21.14 -20.12
N GLY A 688 -64.44 20.12 -19.47
CA GLY A 688 -65.88 19.86 -19.47
C GLY A 688 -66.72 20.66 -18.47
N HIS A 689 -66.13 21.19 -17.39
CA HIS A 689 -66.80 22.03 -16.38
C HIS A 689 -65.81 23.10 -15.87
N SER A 690 -66.21 24.38 -15.84
CA SER A 690 -65.39 25.51 -15.35
C SER A 690 -66.11 26.30 -14.27
N GLY A 691 -65.47 26.53 -13.12
CA GLY A 691 -65.92 27.49 -12.11
C GLY A 691 -64.78 28.45 -11.77
N GLY A 692 -64.67 29.57 -12.50
CA GLY A 692 -63.62 30.58 -12.24
C GLY A 692 -63.69 31.78 -13.19
N HIS A 693 -63.34 32.97 -12.67
CA HIS A 693 -63.25 34.22 -13.40
C HIS A 693 -61.97 34.29 -14.25
N TYR A 694 -62.10 34.67 -15.52
CA TYR A 694 -61.00 34.95 -16.43
C TYR A 694 -60.76 36.47 -16.48
N GLN A 695 -59.53 36.95 -16.22
CA GLN A 695 -59.16 38.33 -16.51
C GLN A 695 -58.26 38.37 -17.74
N HIS A 696 -58.75 39.02 -18.80
CA HIS A 696 -57.92 39.44 -19.93
C HIS A 696 -57.19 40.73 -19.53
N GLY A 697 -55.87 40.71 -19.54
CA GLY A 697 -55.09 41.95 -19.56
C GLY A 697 -55.39 42.68 -20.86
N ARG A 698 -56.18 43.76 -20.81
CA ARG A 698 -56.11 44.78 -21.85
C ARG A 698 -54.79 45.52 -21.67
N SER A 699 -54.00 45.56 -22.74
CA SER A 699 -52.93 46.53 -22.90
C SER A 699 -53.52 47.94 -22.73
N GLU A 700 -53.19 48.62 -21.63
CA GLU A 700 -53.26 50.08 -21.54
C GLU A 700 -51.92 50.65 -22.00
N HIS A 701 -51.70 50.64 -23.31
CA HIS A 701 -50.71 51.49 -23.96
C HIS A 701 -51.35 52.16 -25.18
N ASP A 702 -52.19 53.16 -24.88
CA ASP A 702 -52.44 54.35 -25.69
C ASP A 702 -53.10 55.41 -24.78
N ARG A 703 -52.26 56.07 -23.97
CA ARG A 703 -52.33 57.50 -23.60
C ARG A 703 -51.20 57.90 -22.66
#